data_AF-A0A1L9RLS5-F1
#
_entry.id   AF-A0A1L9RLS5-F1
#
_cell.length_a   1.000
_cell.length_b   1.000
_cell.length_c   1.000
_cell.angle_alpha   90.00
_cell.angle_beta   90.00
_cell.angle_gamma   90.00
#
_symmetry.space_group_name_H-M   'P 1'
#
loop_
_entity.id
_entity.type
_entity.pdbx_description
1 polymer ?
#
loop_
_entity_poly.entity_id
_entity_poly.type
_entity_poly.pdbx_seq_one_letter_code
_entity_poly.pdbx_strand_id
1 'polypeptide(L)'
;MWLSATAYFGILSGLYSFGLFLPTIINDSGFAANENQVQLWSVIPYAVAAILTVIVSYISDWMRLRGVIMLATLPVAIVGYAAIANIESPKVKYGMTILMATGMYSTVPCILVWNSNNSAGHYKRATTSGMQLAIANCGGFVATFIYPSNDKPQYHRGHTVVVALLVFAWLMILFNVLYCARINRDKRRGKYTQYAGCNDDRDPGFLMVLAATALRHVTRTSVWYAVGLLARNQNDDVDQALKIVQNVIDRQFTDPKDQWYGDYQQYPEEPTVGSLAYSPIIYDTWDPNWRGFIGAAFVIALEEFPDLINENMTKLMHASLYNATVGDSYRVGGVDDDNLYPSYTNPSLMRALVSGWTGRTLKDENMTQAGEMYANEIIQLFDRAETLSEFNSATYTGVSLIALTMWAKYAPESSIMKDKGKEMLQDTWKDIGKLYHADLKNLAGPWDRSYGFDMQKYFGIMSAHIWSLVGKATSPVIDKVYMMSHNSDFAISPLVAILSNFHNALVPSSAVDALKTFPGEHFVNTSAYSIPYDSSPRKVNAWLGKKISIGAESFNETVIGGPAVNPSTFNPAVIQWDTETGIGWIVLYATESALDAVVGPGYLNLTYPYGTNASKFQFLMSPFYKKQDVTGFDGIPGLKVDISGNVASKPNVTYSSSDETINDFMFWNLTYSMPADSIAKPNILLEVELE
;
A
#
# COMPACT_ATOMS: atom_id res chain seq x y z
N MET A 1 22.73 -6.86 -14.74
CA MET A 1 22.70 -6.05 -15.98
C MET A 1 23.38 -6.73 -17.19
N TRP A 2 24.72 -6.82 -17.29
CA TRP A 2 25.41 -7.26 -18.53
C TRP A 2 24.93 -8.60 -19.10
N LEU A 3 24.81 -9.63 -18.25
CA LEU A 3 24.30 -10.94 -18.63
C LEU A 3 22.86 -10.86 -19.17
N SER A 4 21.98 -10.10 -18.50
CA SER A 4 20.59 -9.91 -18.90
C SER A 4 20.45 -9.09 -20.20
N ALA A 5 21.27 -8.06 -20.38
CA ALA A 5 21.24 -7.19 -21.56
C ALA A 5 21.72 -7.91 -22.82
N THR A 6 22.84 -8.64 -22.71
CA THR A 6 23.40 -9.41 -23.82
C THR A 6 22.54 -10.63 -24.17
N ALA A 7 21.91 -11.26 -23.18
CA ALA A 7 20.88 -12.28 -23.43
C ALA A 7 19.69 -11.68 -24.19
N TYR A 8 19.20 -10.52 -23.75
CA TYR A 8 18.06 -9.88 -24.40
C TYR A 8 18.36 -9.44 -25.83
N PHE A 9 19.59 -9.01 -26.13
CA PHE A 9 20.07 -8.79 -27.50
C PHE A 9 19.96 -10.03 -28.40
N GLY A 10 20.35 -11.20 -27.90
CA GLY A 10 20.20 -12.44 -28.66
C GLY A 10 18.74 -12.77 -28.96
N ILE A 11 17.86 -12.58 -27.97
CA ILE A 11 16.41 -12.78 -28.11
C ILE A 11 15.80 -11.77 -29.10
N LEU A 12 16.14 -10.48 -28.99
CA LEU A 12 15.59 -9.44 -29.87
C LEU A 12 16.06 -9.58 -31.31
N SER A 13 17.31 -10.00 -31.52
CA SER A 13 17.82 -10.31 -32.87
C SER A 13 16.94 -11.37 -33.54
N GLY A 14 16.55 -12.41 -32.79
CA GLY A 14 15.62 -13.44 -33.26
C GLY A 14 14.20 -12.91 -33.49
N LEU A 15 13.67 -12.09 -32.59
CA LEU A 15 12.32 -11.51 -32.72
C LEU A 15 12.19 -10.58 -33.92
N TYR A 16 13.14 -9.66 -34.12
CA TYR A 16 13.14 -8.78 -35.28
C TYR A 16 13.31 -9.55 -36.58
N SER A 17 14.19 -10.56 -36.59
CA SER A 17 14.37 -11.44 -37.76
C SER A 17 13.08 -12.18 -38.10
N PHE A 18 12.39 -12.70 -37.08
CA PHE A 18 11.11 -13.36 -37.26
C PHE A 18 10.08 -12.40 -37.87
N GLY A 19 9.95 -11.18 -37.33
CA GLY A 19 9.01 -10.19 -37.85
C GLY A 19 9.30 -9.74 -39.28
N LEU A 20 10.58 -9.53 -39.62
CA LEU A 20 10.96 -9.07 -40.95
C LEU A 20 10.78 -10.14 -42.03
N PHE A 21 11.05 -11.41 -41.70
CA PHE A 21 11.18 -12.47 -42.71
C PHE A 21 10.09 -13.55 -42.65
N LEU A 22 9.21 -13.57 -41.64
CA LEU A 22 8.14 -14.57 -41.56
C LEU A 22 7.26 -14.62 -42.82
N PRO A 23 6.74 -13.51 -43.37
CA PRO A 23 5.95 -13.57 -44.61
C PRO A 23 6.74 -14.15 -45.77
N THR A 24 8.01 -13.78 -45.90
CA THR A 24 8.90 -14.29 -46.96
C THR A 24 9.16 -15.78 -46.80
N ILE A 25 9.38 -16.27 -45.57
CA ILE A 25 9.56 -17.70 -45.28
C ILE A 25 8.29 -18.48 -45.63
N ILE A 26 7.11 -17.96 -45.30
CA ILE A 26 5.83 -18.59 -45.64
C ILE A 26 5.64 -18.65 -47.16
N ASN A 27 5.89 -17.55 -47.86
CA ASN A 27 5.79 -17.47 -49.32
C ASN A 27 6.75 -18.44 -50.01
N ASP A 28 8.04 -18.39 -49.66
CA ASP A 28 9.09 -19.17 -50.32
C ASP A 28 9.06 -20.65 -49.94
N SER A 29 8.40 -21.01 -48.85
CA SER A 29 8.10 -22.41 -48.53
C SER A 29 7.00 -23.00 -49.42
N GLY A 30 6.22 -22.19 -50.14
CA GLY A 30 5.08 -22.65 -50.94
C GLY A 30 3.86 -23.06 -50.09
N PHE A 31 3.78 -22.62 -48.83
CA PHE A 31 2.68 -22.95 -47.92
C PHE A 31 1.37 -22.20 -48.25
N ALA A 32 1.48 -20.96 -48.74
CA ALA A 32 0.34 -20.10 -49.09
C ALA A 32 0.18 -20.00 -50.61
N ALA A 33 -1.07 -19.94 -51.10
CA ALA A 33 -1.35 -19.93 -52.55
C ALA A 33 -1.25 -18.54 -53.20
N ASN A 34 -1.30 -17.46 -52.41
CA ASN A 34 -1.21 -16.08 -52.88
C ASN A 34 -0.77 -15.12 -51.75
N GLU A 35 -0.42 -13.89 -52.11
CA GLU A 35 0.10 -12.87 -51.17
C GLU A 35 -0.86 -12.56 -50.01
N ASN A 36 -2.17 -12.51 -50.28
CA ASN A 36 -3.18 -12.29 -49.24
C ASN A 36 -3.20 -13.42 -48.21
N GLN A 37 -3.05 -14.67 -48.67
CA GLN A 37 -2.94 -15.81 -47.77
C GLN A 37 -1.63 -15.81 -46.98
N VAL A 38 -0.49 -15.38 -47.56
CA VAL A 38 0.79 -15.27 -46.83
C VAL A 38 0.63 -14.39 -45.59
N GLN A 39 -0.02 -13.23 -45.75
CA GLN A 39 -0.28 -12.32 -44.65
C GLN A 39 -1.18 -12.95 -43.59
N LEU A 40 -2.30 -13.58 -43.98
CA LEU A 40 -3.19 -14.28 -43.05
C LEU A 40 -2.48 -15.39 -42.26
N TRP A 41 -1.65 -16.19 -42.93
CA TRP A 41 -0.93 -17.29 -42.29
C TRP A 41 0.16 -16.81 -41.32
N SER A 42 0.72 -15.60 -41.52
CA SER A 42 1.69 -15.00 -40.59
C SER A 42 1.09 -14.62 -39.24
N VAL A 43 -0.25 -14.43 -39.16
CA VAL A 43 -0.94 -14.04 -37.93
C VAL A 43 -0.94 -15.15 -36.88
N ILE A 44 -1.06 -16.41 -37.29
CA ILE A 44 -1.27 -17.54 -36.37
C ILE A 44 -0.08 -17.76 -35.42
N PRO A 45 1.20 -17.77 -35.88
CA PRO A 45 2.34 -17.86 -34.97
C PRO A 45 2.33 -16.77 -33.88
N TYR A 46 1.96 -15.54 -34.22
CA TYR A 46 1.82 -14.45 -33.25
C TYR A 46 0.66 -14.67 -32.28
N ALA A 47 -0.49 -15.13 -32.76
CA ALA A 47 -1.66 -15.38 -31.92
C ALA A 47 -1.38 -16.46 -30.86
N VAL A 48 -0.75 -17.57 -31.27
CA VAL A 48 -0.34 -18.65 -30.34
C VAL A 48 0.71 -18.15 -29.36
N ALA A 49 1.70 -17.38 -29.84
CA ALA A 49 2.72 -16.78 -29.00
C ALA A 49 2.12 -15.81 -27.96
N ALA A 50 1.12 -15.01 -28.33
CA ALA A 50 0.46 -14.09 -27.41
C ALA A 50 -0.20 -14.82 -26.23
N ILE A 51 -0.98 -15.87 -26.52
CA ILE A 51 -1.64 -16.69 -25.48
C ILE A 51 -0.61 -17.33 -24.56
N LEU A 52 0.41 -17.98 -25.14
CA LEU A 52 1.45 -18.63 -24.34
C LEU A 52 2.29 -17.64 -23.55
N THR A 53 2.51 -16.43 -24.06
CA THR A 53 3.24 -15.38 -23.33
C THR A 53 2.48 -14.97 -22.09
N VAL A 54 1.16 -14.78 -22.18
CA VAL A 54 0.33 -14.48 -20.99
C VAL A 54 0.37 -15.63 -19.99
N ILE A 55 0.26 -16.88 -20.44
CA ILE A 55 0.31 -18.07 -19.58
C ILE A 55 1.67 -18.17 -18.89
N VAL A 56 2.77 -18.03 -19.63
CA VAL A 56 4.14 -18.11 -19.08
C VAL A 56 4.42 -16.95 -18.14
N SER A 57 3.97 -15.73 -18.45
CA SER A 57 4.07 -14.59 -17.54
C SER A 57 3.32 -14.84 -16.24
N TYR A 58 2.09 -15.34 -16.32
CA TYR A 58 1.29 -15.71 -15.14
C TYR A 58 1.98 -16.80 -14.31
N ILE A 59 2.45 -17.88 -14.95
CA ILE A 59 3.19 -18.96 -14.27
C ILE A 59 4.49 -18.41 -13.66
N SER A 60 5.20 -17.53 -14.36
CA SER A 60 6.44 -16.92 -13.87
C SER A 60 6.22 -16.06 -12.63
N ASP A 61 5.14 -15.28 -12.58
CA ASP A 61 4.79 -14.47 -11.41
C ASP A 61 4.20 -15.31 -10.28
N TRP A 62 3.45 -16.37 -10.59
CA TRP A 62 2.89 -17.31 -9.60
C TRP A 62 3.98 -18.18 -8.95
N MET A 63 4.79 -18.86 -9.77
CA MET A 63 5.91 -19.69 -9.31
C MET A 63 7.05 -18.85 -8.76
N ARG A 64 7.08 -17.57 -9.11
CA ARG A 64 8.13 -16.64 -8.69
C ARG A 64 9.48 -17.22 -9.10
N LEU A 65 9.68 -17.63 -10.35
CA LEU A 65 10.94 -18.25 -10.77
C LEU A 65 11.35 -17.78 -12.16
N ARG A 66 11.48 -16.47 -12.33
CA ARG A 66 11.70 -15.80 -13.64
C ARG A 66 12.86 -16.43 -14.43
N GLY A 67 14.03 -16.58 -13.81
CA GLY A 67 15.22 -17.14 -14.46
C GLY A 67 15.04 -18.59 -14.92
N VAL A 68 14.42 -19.44 -14.09
CA VAL A 68 14.21 -20.87 -14.39
C VAL A 68 13.17 -21.05 -15.49
N ILE A 69 12.10 -20.26 -15.46
CA ILE A 69 11.06 -20.27 -16.50
C ILE A 69 11.65 -19.88 -17.86
N MET A 70 12.56 -18.89 -17.91
CA MET A 70 13.27 -18.55 -19.15
C MET A 70 14.18 -19.68 -19.64
N LEU A 71 14.87 -20.39 -18.74
CA LEU A 71 15.70 -21.54 -19.10
C LEU A 71 14.88 -22.70 -19.67
N ALA A 72 13.60 -22.81 -19.32
CA ALA A 72 12.68 -23.80 -19.86
C ALA A 72 12.01 -23.38 -21.17
N THR A 73 11.70 -22.09 -21.34
CA THR A 73 10.94 -21.58 -22.49
C THR A 73 11.81 -21.25 -23.70
N LEU A 74 12.99 -20.66 -23.50
CA LEU A 74 13.89 -20.29 -24.59
C LEU A 74 14.39 -21.48 -25.46
N PRO A 75 14.66 -22.68 -24.92
CA PRO A 75 15.00 -23.85 -25.72
C PRO A 75 13.95 -24.22 -26.77
N VAL A 76 12.67 -23.92 -26.55
CA VAL A 76 11.59 -24.17 -27.53
C VAL A 76 11.85 -23.39 -28.82
N ALA A 77 12.30 -22.14 -28.70
CA ALA A 77 12.66 -21.32 -29.87
C ALA A 77 13.96 -21.83 -30.54
N ILE A 78 14.96 -22.26 -29.75
CA ILE A 78 16.21 -22.83 -30.28
C ILE A 78 15.90 -24.05 -31.16
N VAL A 79 15.04 -24.95 -30.68
CA VAL A 79 14.60 -26.13 -31.45
C VAL A 79 13.90 -25.71 -32.74
N GLY A 80 12.98 -24.74 -32.67
CA GLY A 80 12.28 -24.25 -33.86
C GLY A 80 13.23 -23.70 -34.94
N TYR A 81 14.18 -22.85 -34.55
CA TYR A 81 15.16 -22.26 -35.48
C TYR A 81 16.19 -23.28 -36.00
N ALA A 82 16.60 -24.25 -35.20
CA ALA A 82 17.53 -25.30 -35.64
C ALA A 82 16.87 -26.28 -36.62
N ALA A 83 15.61 -26.62 -36.36
CA ALA A 83 14.86 -27.55 -37.19
C ALA A 83 14.46 -26.94 -38.53
N ILE A 84 13.92 -25.71 -38.55
CA ILE A 84 13.39 -25.10 -39.78
C ILE A 84 14.42 -24.99 -40.91
N ALA A 85 15.70 -24.80 -40.56
CA ALA A 85 16.80 -24.72 -41.52
C ALA A 85 17.05 -26.04 -42.27
N ASN A 86 16.61 -27.18 -41.75
CA ASN A 86 16.91 -28.52 -42.29
C ASN A 86 15.66 -29.25 -42.81
N ILE A 87 14.52 -28.56 -42.87
CA ILE A 87 13.23 -29.15 -43.25
C ILE A 87 12.86 -28.68 -44.65
N GLU A 88 12.41 -29.58 -45.52
CA GLU A 88 11.92 -29.21 -46.86
C GLU A 88 10.40 -29.10 -46.92
N SER A 89 9.68 -29.86 -46.08
CA SER A 89 8.22 -29.89 -46.09
C SER A 89 7.60 -28.54 -45.70
N PRO A 90 6.77 -27.92 -46.56
CA PRO A 90 6.16 -26.61 -46.30
C PRO A 90 5.32 -26.57 -45.02
N LYS A 91 4.55 -27.64 -44.76
CA LYS A 91 3.71 -27.76 -43.56
C LYS A 91 4.53 -27.83 -42.28
N VAL A 92 5.65 -28.54 -42.30
CA VAL A 92 6.51 -28.70 -41.12
C VAL A 92 7.31 -27.42 -40.87
N LYS A 93 7.79 -26.73 -41.92
CA LYS A 93 8.39 -25.38 -41.80
C LYS A 93 7.44 -24.41 -41.11
N TYR A 94 6.18 -24.39 -41.52
CA TYR A 94 5.17 -23.54 -40.90
C TYR A 94 5.00 -23.87 -39.40
N GLY A 95 4.91 -25.14 -39.03
CA GLY A 95 4.85 -25.55 -37.62
C GLY A 95 6.05 -25.08 -36.79
N MET A 96 7.27 -25.07 -37.36
CA MET A 96 8.45 -24.56 -36.65
C MET A 96 8.37 -23.06 -36.37
N THR A 97 7.71 -22.26 -37.23
CA THR A 97 7.50 -20.83 -36.98
C THR A 97 6.70 -20.56 -35.70
N ILE A 98 5.79 -21.48 -35.33
CA ILE A 98 5.04 -21.39 -34.07
C ILE A 98 5.99 -21.61 -32.88
N LEU A 99 6.86 -22.63 -32.91
CA LEU A 99 7.84 -22.88 -31.85
C LEU A 99 8.85 -21.74 -31.70
N MET A 100 9.30 -21.18 -32.82
CA MET A 100 10.18 -20.00 -32.86
C MET A 100 9.52 -18.82 -32.15
N ALA A 101 8.27 -18.51 -32.50
CA ALA A 101 7.54 -17.40 -31.90
C ALA A 101 7.30 -17.62 -30.41
N THR A 102 6.73 -18.76 -30.02
CA THR A 102 6.28 -19.00 -28.64
C THR A 102 7.44 -18.98 -27.66
N GLY A 103 8.56 -19.66 -27.95
CA GLY A 103 9.73 -19.68 -27.07
C GLY A 103 10.36 -18.30 -26.86
N MET A 104 10.46 -17.48 -27.92
CA MET A 104 11.04 -16.14 -27.81
C MET A 104 10.10 -15.17 -27.11
N TYR A 105 8.85 -15.03 -27.59
CA TYR A 105 7.89 -14.06 -27.05
C TYR A 105 7.55 -14.34 -25.58
N SER A 106 7.46 -15.61 -25.17
CA SER A 106 7.20 -15.96 -23.76
C SER A 106 8.36 -15.65 -22.82
N THR A 107 9.59 -15.52 -23.35
CA THR A 107 10.79 -15.20 -22.56
C THR A 107 10.92 -13.69 -22.30
N VAL A 108 10.37 -12.84 -23.18
CA VAL A 108 10.54 -11.37 -23.17
C VAL A 108 10.07 -10.70 -21.87
N PRO A 109 8.85 -10.95 -21.36
CA PRO A 109 8.40 -10.29 -20.14
C PRO A 109 9.27 -10.64 -18.93
N CYS A 110 9.71 -11.90 -18.86
CA CYS A 110 10.51 -12.40 -17.76
C CYS A 110 11.89 -11.73 -17.69
N ILE A 111 12.58 -11.55 -18.83
CA ILE A 111 13.93 -10.97 -18.86
C ILE A 111 13.95 -9.46 -18.63
N LEU A 112 12.87 -8.76 -19.01
CA LEU A 112 12.69 -7.34 -18.77
C LEU A 112 12.54 -7.06 -17.26
N VAL A 113 11.61 -7.75 -16.61
CA VAL A 113 11.30 -7.54 -15.18
C VAL A 113 12.41 -8.06 -14.26
N TRP A 114 13.17 -9.08 -14.67
CA TRP A 114 14.19 -9.67 -13.81
C TRP A 114 15.39 -8.75 -13.54
N ASN A 115 15.75 -7.86 -14.49
CA ASN A 115 16.83 -6.91 -14.32
C ASN A 115 16.46 -5.75 -13.39
N SER A 116 15.21 -5.25 -13.47
CA SER A 116 14.70 -4.21 -12.58
C SER A 116 14.60 -4.69 -11.13
N ASN A 117 14.14 -5.93 -10.92
CA ASN A 117 13.99 -6.53 -9.59
C ASN A 117 15.34 -6.79 -8.88
N ASN A 118 16.43 -6.89 -9.65
CA ASN A 118 17.78 -7.13 -9.15
C ASN A 118 18.65 -5.86 -9.12
N SER A 119 18.04 -4.69 -9.31
CA SER A 119 18.71 -3.39 -9.24
C SER A 119 18.06 -2.55 -8.14
N ALA A 120 18.76 -2.38 -7.01
CA ALA A 120 18.37 -1.44 -5.96
C ALA A 120 18.76 0.00 -6.33
N GLY A 121 17.94 0.97 -5.94
CA GLY A 121 18.10 2.37 -6.26
C GLY A 121 17.51 2.73 -7.63
N HIS A 122 16.68 3.77 -7.68
CA HIS A 122 15.99 4.20 -8.92
C HIS A 122 16.89 4.53 -10.07
N TYR A 123 17.95 5.30 -9.85
CA TYR A 123 18.88 5.66 -10.94
C TYR A 123 19.55 4.44 -11.53
N LYS A 124 19.96 3.51 -10.66
CA LYS A 124 20.57 2.25 -11.11
C LYS A 124 19.54 1.41 -11.85
N ARG A 125 18.32 1.25 -11.32
CA ARG A 125 17.23 0.50 -11.96
C ARG A 125 16.83 1.07 -13.32
N ALA A 126 16.68 2.39 -13.44
CA ALA A 126 16.37 3.07 -14.68
C ALA A 126 17.52 2.95 -15.68
N THR A 127 18.77 3.20 -15.24
CA THR A 127 19.97 3.08 -16.09
C THR A 127 20.16 1.65 -16.57
N THR A 128 20.01 0.65 -15.69
CA THR A 128 20.18 -0.75 -16.07
C THR A 128 19.07 -1.22 -17.01
N SER A 129 17.84 -0.73 -16.85
CA SER A 129 16.70 -1.05 -17.73
C SER A 129 16.84 -0.37 -19.09
N GLY A 130 17.21 0.91 -19.12
CA GLY A 130 17.46 1.66 -20.35
C GLY A 130 18.64 1.10 -21.14
N MET A 131 19.74 0.78 -20.45
CA MET A 131 20.91 0.15 -21.07
C MET A 131 20.58 -1.25 -21.60
N GLN A 132 19.80 -2.04 -20.85
CA GLN A 132 19.33 -3.35 -21.33
C GLN A 132 18.52 -3.22 -22.62
N LEU A 133 17.59 -2.27 -22.69
CA LEU A 133 16.76 -2.06 -23.88
C LEU A 133 17.57 -1.50 -25.05
N ALA A 134 18.50 -0.57 -24.80
CA ALA A 134 19.39 -0.01 -25.82
C ALA A 134 20.26 -1.11 -26.46
N ILE A 135 20.93 -1.92 -25.63
CA ILE A 135 21.73 -3.06 -26.10
C ILE A 135 20.84 -4.04 -26.86
N ALA A 136 19.65 -4.34 -26.35
CA ALA A 136 18.77 -5.32 -26.98
C ALA A 136 18.23 -4.86 -28.33
N ASN A 137 17.89 -3.58 -28.47
CA ASN A 137 17.43 -3.00 -29.73
C ASN A 137 18.48 -3.00 -30.83
N CYS A 138 19.78 -3.04 -30.50
CA CYS A 138 20.84 -3.25 -31.49
C CYS A 138 20.67 -4.59 -32.26
N GLY A 139 19.90 -5.54 -31.73
CA GLY A 139 19.54 -6.77 -32.43
C GLY A 139 18.76 -6.52 -33.73
N GLY A 140 18.08 -5.38 -33.85
CA GLY A 140 17.39 -4.99 -35.08
C GLY A 140 18.35 -4.79 -36.25
N PHE A 141 19.54 -4.23 -36.01
CA PHE A 141 20.57 -4.10 -37.04
C PHE A 141 21.07 -5.46 -37.50
N VAL A 142 21.24 -6.42 -36.59
CA VAL A 142 21.62 -7.79 -36.96
C VAL A 142 20.53 -8.40 -37.84
N ALA A 143 19.27 -8.28 -37.40
CA ALA A 143 18.13 -8.86 -38.10
C ALA A 143 18.03 -8.43 -39.57
N THR A 144 18.27 -7.16 -39.90
CA THR A 144 18.10 -6.65 -41.27
C THR A 144 19.06 -7.23 -42.30
N PHE A 145 20.21 -7.79 -41.91
CA PHE A 145 21.26 -8.23 -42.85
C PHE A 145 21.43 -9.76 -42.95
N ILE A 146 20.78 -10.53 -42.06
CA ILE A 146 21.12 -11.96 -41.91
C ILE A 146 20.34 -12.90 -42.85
N TYR A 147 19.28 -12.44 -43.53
CA TYR A 147 18.49 -13.23 -44.51
C TYR A 147 18.64 -12.69 -45.95
N PRO A 148 19.72 -13.01 -46.69
CA PRO A 148 19.88 -12.59 -48.08
C PRO A 148 18.99 -13.43 -49.01
N SER A 149 18.51 -12.84 -50.11
CA SER A 149 17.66 -13.54 -51.10
C SER A 149 18.35 -14.73 -51.78
N ASN A 150 19.69 -14.75 -51.83
CA ASN A 150 20.45 -15.84 -52.44
C ASN A 150 20.40 -17.15 -51.62
N ASP A 151 19.99 -17.08 -50.35
CA ASP A 151 19.88 -18.27 -49.48
C ASP A 151 18.48 -18.89 -49.52
N LYS A 152 17.58 -18.36 -50.35
CA LYS A 152 16.24 -18.92 -50.56
C LYS A 152 16.33 -20.37 -51.06
N PRO A 153 15.42 -21.26 -50.66
CA PRO A 153 14.30 -21.07 -49.72
C PRO A 153 14.62 -21.51 -48.28
N GLN A 154 15.87 -21.89 -47.98
CA GLN A 154 16.26 -22.51 -46.71
C GLN A 154 16.89 -21.55 -45.71
N TYR A 155 17.44 -20.42 -46.18
CA TYR A 155 17.98 -19.35 -45.33
C TYR A 155 18.94 -19.83 -44.24
N HIS A 156 19.77 -20.83 -44.55
CA HIS A 156 20.66 -21.48 -43.58
C HIS A 156 21.50 -20.47 -42.79
N ARG A 157 22.02 -19.43 -43.45
CA ARG A 157 22.82 -18.40 -42.81
C ARG A 157 22.03 -17.64 -41.74
N GLY A 158 20.84 -17.16 -42.08
CA GLY A 158 19.98 -16.41 -41.17
C GLY A 158 19.56 -17.24 -39.95
N HIS A 159 19.09 -18.46 -40.20
CA HIS A 159 18.69 -19.36 -39.12
C HIS A 159 19.87 -19.75 -38.21
N THR A 160 21.04 -20.06 -38.77
CA THR A 160 22.23 -20.43 -37.99
C THR A 160 22.70 -19.29 -37.08
N VAL A 161 22.68 -18.04 -37.59
CA VAL A 161 23.03 -16.86 -36.78
C VAL A 161 22.05 -16.69 -35.62
N VAL A 162 20.74 -16.82 -35.85
CA VAL A 162 19.75 -16.69 -34.78
C VAL A 162 19.88 -17.83 -33.76
N VAL A 163 20.09 -19.08 -34.19
CA VAL A 163 20.34 -20.21 -33.27
C VAL A 163 21.53 -19.92 -32.37
N ALA A 164 22.66 -19.46 -32.93
CA ALA A 164 23.85 -19.13 -32.15
C ALA A 164 23.57 -18.03 -31.10
N LEU A 165 22.81 -17.01 -31.48
CA LEU A 165 22.41 -15.92 -30.59
C LEU A 165 21.44 -16.36 -29.48
N LEU A 166 20.50 -17.26 -29.78
CA LEU A 166 19.57 -17.79 -28.77
C LEU A 166 20.26 -18.75 -27.79
N VAL A 167 21.20 -19.58 -28.27
CA VAL A 167 22.04 -20.43 -27.41
C VAL A 167 22.93 -19.57 -26.51
N PHE A 168 23.53 -18.51 -27.06
CA PHE A 168 24.27 -17.53 -26.28
C PHE A 168 23.37 -16.88 -25.20
N ALA A 169 22.16 -16.45 -25.57
CA ALA A 169 21.21 -15.88 -24.61
C ALA A 169 20.85 -16.85 -23.50
N TRP A 170 20.62 -18.13 -23.81
CA TRP A 170 20.34 -19.17 -22.82
C TRP A 170 21.49 -19.34 -21.82
N LEU A 171 22.73 -19.40 -22.30
CA LEU A 171 23.93 -19.48 -21.44
C LEU A 171 24.07 -18.24 -20.55
N MET A 172 23.82 -17.04 -21.09
CA MET A 172 23.86 -15.81 -20.30
C MET A 172 22.77 -15.76 -19.22
N ILE A 173 21.56 -16.26 -19.52
CA ILE A 173 20.49 -16.42 -18.52
C ILE A 173 20.93 -17.41 -17.42
N LEU A 174 21.49 -18.56 -17.79
CA LEU A 174 21.99 -19.56 -16.84
C LEU A 174 23.07 -18.97 -15.92
N PHE A 175 24.06 -18.26 -16.49
CA PHE A 175 25.09 -17.60 -15.70
C PHE A 175 24.52 -16.51 -14.80
N ASN A 176 23.48 -15.79 -15.22
CA ASN A 176 22.83 -14.80 -14.38
C ASN A 176 22.08 -15.45 -13.19
N VAL A 177 21.44 -16.62 -13.39
CA VAL A 177 20.82 -17.39 -12.31
C VAL A 177 21.88 -17.84 -11.31
N LEU A 178 22.97 -18.43 -11.79
CA LEU A 178 24.08 -18.90 -10.94
C LEU A 178 24.77 -17.75 -10.21
N TYR A 179 24.90 -16.59 -10.86
CA TYR A 179 25.45 -15.38 -10.25
C TYR A 179 24.58 -14.86 -9.10
N CYS A 180 23.27 -14.71 -9.31
CA CYS A 180 22.35 -14.27 -8.27
C CYS A 180 22.35 -15.25 -7.08
N ALA A 181 22.35 -16.56 -7.34
CA ALA A 181 22.45 -17.59 -6.31
C ALA A 181 23.75 -17.51 -5.51
N ARG A 182 24.89 -17.27 -6.20
CA ARG A 182 26.19 -17.07 -5.56
C ARG A 182 26.21 -15.82 -4.68
N ILE A 183 25.72 -14.68 -5.17
CA ILE A 183 25.68 -13.41 -4.43
C ILE A 183 24.85 -13.58 -3.15
N ASN A 184 23.67 -14.20 -3.25
CA ASN A 184 22.84 -14.48 -2.07
C ASN A 184 23.55 -15.39 -1.06
N ARG A 185 24.25 -16.43 -1.54
CA ARG A 185 25.04 -17.31 -0.67
C ARG A 185 26.18 -16.57 0.01
N ASP A 186 26.85 -15.67 -0.71
CA ASP A 186 27.97 -14.88 -0.18
C ASP A 186 27.49 -13.80 0.81
N LYS A 187 26.32 -13.18 0.58
CA LYS A 187 25.66 -12.26 1.54
C LYS A 187 25.26 -12.97 2.84
N ARG A 188 24.64 -14.13 2.74
CA ARG A 188 24.31 -14.98 3.91
C ARG A 188 25.53 -15.45 4.70
N ARG A 189 26.71 -15.51 4.06
CA ARG A 189 27.99 -15.85 4.70
C ARG A 189 28.72 -14.63 5.27
N GLY A 190 28.10 -13.45 5.27
CA GLY A 190 28.70 -12.24 5.82
C GLY A 190 29.83 -11.64 4.99
N LYS A 191 30.02 -12.04 3.72
CA LYS A 191 31.06 -11.43 2.88
C LYS A 191 30.78 -9.98 2.50
N TYR A 192 29.53 -9.53 2.66
CA TYR A 192 29.06 -8.20 2.31
C TYR A 192 28.82 -7.30 3.52
N THR A 193 29.16 -7.75 4.74
CA THR A 193 28.88 -7.00 5.98
C THR A 193 29.44 -5.58 5.98
N GLN A 194 30.55 -5.34 5.28
CA GLN A 194 31.15 -4.01 5.09
C GLN A 194 30.27 -3.03 4.30
N TYR A 195 29.23 -3.53 3.62
CA TYR A 195 28.25 -2.74 2.87
C TYR A 195 26.91 -2.64 3.61
N ALA A 196 26.82 -3.03 4.88
CA ALA A 196 25.61 -2.86 5.67
C ALA A 196 25.25 -1.38 5.82
N GLY A 197 23.98 -1.04 5.55
CA GLY A 197 23.47 0.34 5.60
C GLY A 197 23.80 1.18 4.38
N CYS A 198 24.36 0.59 3.31
CA CYS A 198 24.61 1.33 2.06
C CYS A 198 23.36 1.48 1.18
N ASN A 199 22.26 0.81 1.55
CA ASN A 199 20.95 0.88 0.91
C ASN A 199 20.98 0.65 -0.61
N ASP A 200 21.91 -0.19 -1.09
CA ASP A 200 21.97 -0.63 -2.48
C ASP A 200 22.08 -2.15 -2.62
N ASP A 201 22.30 -2.64 -3.84
CA ASP A 201 22.34 -4.06 -4.15
C ASP A 201 23.59 -4.78 -3.61
N ARG A 202 24.50 -4.07 -2.92
CA ARG A 202 25.62 -4.63 -2.16
C ARG A 202 25.27 -4.87 -0.70
N ASP A 203 24.21 -4.24 -0.19
CA ASP A 203 23.76 -4.39 1.20
C ASP A 203 23.50 -5.87 1.52
N PRO A 204 23.96 -6.40 2.68
CA PRO A 204 23.68 -7.77 3.12
C PRO A 204 22.18 -8.12 3.15
N GLY A 205 21.32 -7.16 3.50
CA GLY A 205 19.87 -7.31 3.57
C GLY A 205 19.18 -7.35 2.22
N PHE A 206 19.81 -6.82 1.16
CA PHE A 206 19.28 -6.88 -0.20
C PHE A 206 19.57 -8.25 -0.83
N LEU A 207 18.64 -9.20 -0.82
CA LEU A 207 18.82 -10.46 -1.53
C LEU A 207 18.45 -10.32 -3.00
N MET A 208 19.34 -10.76 -3.90
CA MET A 208 19.06 -10.85 -5.33
C MET A 208 17.85 -11.75 -5.56
N VAL A 209 16.84 -11.21 -6.23
CA VAL A 209 15.58 -11.85 -6.55
C VAL A 209 15.81 -13.00 -7.54
N LEU A 210 15.84 -14.22 -7.01
CA LEU A 210 15.64 -15.46 -7.77
C LEU A 210 14.14 -15.74 -7.99
N ALA A 211 13.31 -15.15 -7.12
CA ALA A 211 11.87 -15.34 -7.03
C ALA A 211 11.13 -14.08 -6.55
N ALA A 212 10.01 -13.68 -7.19
CA ALA A 212 9.11 -12.67 -6.61
C ALA A 212 8.63 -13.10 -5.21
N THR A 213 8.33 -12.17 -4.31
CA THR A 213 8.00 -12.45 -2.89
C THR A 213 6.63 -13.11 -2.73
N ALA A 214 6.55 -14.20 -1.94
CA ALA A 214 5.46 -15.18 -1.74
C ALA A 214 4.06 -14.60 -1.44
N LEU A 215 2.99 -15.37 -1.75
CA LEU A 215 1.61 -15.10 -1.36
C LEU A 215 1.65 -15.38 0.13
N ARG A 216 1.70 -14.33 0.94
CA ARG A 216 1.58 -14.52 2.39
C ARG A 216 0.10 -14.43 2.72
N HIS A 217 -0.44 -15.44 3.40
CA HIS A 217 -1.83 -15.39 3.85
C HIS A 217 -1.87 -14.50 5.09
N VAL A 218 -2.25 -13.23 4.94
CA VAL A 218 -2.36 -12.30 6.07
C VAL A 218 -3.51 -12.76 6.97
N THR A 219 -3.23 -13.17 8.21
CA THR A 219 -4.23 -13.76 9.11
C THR A 219 -5.38 -12.80 9.37
N ARG A 220 -5.09 -11.54 9.72
CA ARG A 220 -6.09 -10.50 10.01
C ARG A 220 -7.12 -10.33 8.89
N THR A 221 -6.65 -10.10 7.66
CA THR A 221 -7.56 -9.90 6.50
C THR A 221 -8.29 -11.18 6.12
N SER A 222 -7.69 -12.35 6.38
CA SER A 222 -8.35 -13.64 6.16
C SER A 222 -9.56 -13.81 7.07
N VAL A 223 -9.46 -13.38 8.34
CA VAL A 223 -10.61 -13.39 9.26
C VAL A 223 -11.71 -12.44 8.79
N TRP A 224 -11.38 -11.21 8.39
CA TRP A 224 -12.38 -10.27 7.86
C TRP A 224 -13.08 -10.81 6.60
N TYR A 225 -12.32 -11.47 5.73
CA TYR A 225 -12.88 -12.18 4.58
C TYR A 225 -13.81 -13.32 4.99
N ALA A 226 -13.45 -14.13 6.00
CA ALA A 226 -14.32 -15.19 6.53
C ALA A 226 -15.66 -14.64 7.06
N VAL A 227 -15.65 -13.51 7.77
CA VAL A 227 -16.91 -12.85 8.19
C VAL A 227 -17.72 -12.37 6.99
N GLY A 228 -17.07 -11.85 5.94
CA GLY A 228 -17.72 -11.51 4.68
C GLY A 228 -18.34 -12.71 3.96
N LEU A 229 -17.71 -13.88 4.03
CA LEU A 229 -18.26 -15.13 3.51
C LEU A 229 -19.50 -15.57 4.30
N LEU A 230 -19.49 -15.49 5.64
CA LEU A 230 -20.67 -15.74 6.47
C LEU A 230 -21.84 -14.81 6.10
N ALA A 231 -21.55 -13.53 5.87
CA ALA A 231 -22.56 -12.56 5.46
C ALA A 231 -23.12 -12.83 4.07
N ARG A 232 -22.29 -13.30 3.13
CA ARG A 232 -22.72 -13.63 1.76
C ARG A 232 -23.52 -14.94 1.72
N ASN A 233 -23.10 -15.94 2.48
CA ASN A 233 -23.74 -17.25 2.64
C ASN A 233 -24.20 -17.88 1.32
N GLN A 234 -23.30 -18.00 0.35
CA GLN A 234 -23.58 -18.66 -0.94
C GLN A 234 -22.69 -19.89 -1.13
N ASN A 235 -23.25 -20.96 -1.69
CA ASN A 235 -22.51 -22.20 -2.00
C ASN A 235 -21.75 -22.75 -0.77
N ASP A 236 -20.41 -22.84 -0.85
CA ASP A 236 -19.54 -23.33 0.21
C ASP A 236 -18.95 -22.21 1.10
N ASP A 237 -19.48 -20.97 1.02
CA ASP A 237 -18.97 -19.82 1.77
C ASP A 237 -18.85 -20.08 3.27
N VAL A 238 -19.90 -20.65 3.89
CA VAL A 238 -19.89 -20.96 5.32
C VAL A 238 -18.81 -21.98 5.65
N ASP A 239 -18.68 -23.04 4.85
CA ASP A 239 -17.65 -24.05 5.06
C ASP A 239 -16.23 -23.46 4.93
N GLN A 240 -16.00 -22.57 3.97
CA GLN A 240 -14.72 -21.89 3.81
C GLN A 240 -14.45 -20.90 4.95
N ALA A 241 -15.46 -20.16 5.39
CA ALA A 241 -15.34 -19.24 6.53
C ALA A 241 -14.93 -19.98 7.80
N LEU A 242 -15.63 -21.08 8.13
CA LEU A 242 -15.34 -21.87 9.32
C LEU A 242 -13.95 -22.55 9.24
N LYS A 243 -13.50 -22.99 8.07
CA LYS A 243 -12.13 -23.48 7.86
C LYS A 243 -11.08 -22.41 8.11
N ILE A 244 -11.30 -21.19 7.61
CA ILE A 244 -10.39 -20.07 7.84
C ILE A 244 -10.31 -19.77 9.33
N VAL A 245 -11.47 -19.62 10.01
CA VAL A 245 -11.52 -19.35 11.45
C VAL A 245 -10.80 -20.45 12.25
N GLN A 246 -11.02 -21.72 11.93
CA GLN A 246 -10.30 -22.84 12.57
C GLN A 246 -8.79 -22.69 12.40
N ASN A 247 -8.32 -22.49 11.17
CA ASN A 247 -6.89 -22.40 10.86
C ASN A 247 -6.23 -21.21 11.57
N VAL A 248 -6.95 -20.11 11.77
CA VAL A 248 -6.45 -18.96 12.54
C VAL A 248 -6.34 -19.29 14.02
N ILE A 249 -7.39 -19.91 14.60
CA ILE A 249 -7.39 -20.30 16.02
C ILE A 249 -6.31 -21.33 16.32
N ASP A 250 -6.09 -22.31 15.43
CA ASP A 250 -5.04 -23.33 15.57
C ASP A 250 -3.62 -22.75 15.61
N ARG A 251 -3.46 -21.50 15.17
CA ARG A 251 -2.18 -20.76 15.14
C ARG A 251 -2.13 -19.61 16.14
N GLN A 252 -3.12 -19.49 17.03
CA GLN A 252 -3.06 -18.55 18.14
C GLN A 252 -1.91 -18.94 19.08
N PHE A 253 -1.21 -17.94 19.63
CA PHE A 253 -0.15 -18.19 20.60
C PHE A 253 -0.74 -18.48 21.99
N THR A 254 -0.33 -19.60 22.60
CA THR A 254 -0.95 -20.11 23.83
C THR A 254 0.01 -20.33 25.00
N ASP A 255 1.28 -19.91 24.93
CA ASP A 255 2.18 -19.94 26.10
C ASP A 255 2.04 -18.64 26.90
N PRO A 256 1.47 -18.67 28.13
CA PRO A 256 1.23 -17.45 28.92
C PRO A 256 2.50 -16.76 29.41
N LYS A 257 3.69 -17.34 29.20
CA LYS A 257 4.97 -16.69 29.49
C LYS A 257 5.38 -15.70 28.40
N ASP A 258 4.80 -15.84 27.22
CA ASP A 258 5.15 -15.02 26.07
C ASP A 258 4.38 -13.70 26.08
N GLN A 259 5.06 -12.60 25.73
CA GLN A 259 4.43 -11.28 25.60
C GLN A 259 3.32 -11.27 24.51
N TRP A 260 3.43 -12.16 23.53
CA TRP A 260 2.48 -12.34 22.43
C TRP A 260 1.39 -13.40 22.73
N TYR A 261 1.23 -13.84 23.98
CA TYR A 261 0.13 -14.74 24.37
C TYR A 261 -1.24 -14.21 23.91
N GLY A 262 -2.10 -15.11 23.42
CA GLY A 262 -3.43 -14.77 22.92
C GLY A 262 -3.45 -14.00 21.61
N ASP A 263 -2.29 -13.61 21.07
CA ASP A 263 -2.16 -13.02 19.75
C ASP A 263 -2.10 -14.11 18.66
N TYR A 264 -2.02 -13.70 17.40
CA TYR A 264 -2.07 -14.59 16.25
C TYR A 264 -0.81 -14.42 15.39
N GLN A 265 -0.39 -15.49 14.72
CA GLN A 265 0.65 -15.39 13.71
C GLN A 265 0.26 -14.34 12.65
N GLN A 266 1.20 -13.49 12.23
CA GLN A 266 0.90 -12.52 11.18
C GLN A 266 0.65 -13.21 9.83
N TYR A 267 1.45 -14.25 9.59
CA TYR A 267 1.33 -15.15 8.45
C TYR A 267 1.46 -16.60 8.92
N PRO A 268 0.60 -17.53 8.48
CA PRO A 268 0.74 -18.95 8.80
C PRO A 268 2.08 -19.57 8.38
N GLU A 269 2.79 -18.95 7.44
CA GLU A 269 4.09 -19.40 6.92
C GLU A 269 5.29 -18.85 7.71
N GLU A 270 5.09 -17.99 8.70
CA GLU A 270 6.21 -17.38 9.43
C GLU A 270 6.85 -18.33 10.45
N PRO A 271 8.15 -18.15 10.77
CA PRO A 271 8.78 -18.91 11.84
C PRO A 271 8.12 -18.62 13.19
N THR A 272 8.30 -19.51 14.16
CA THR A 272 7.85 -19.27 15.54
C THR A 272 8.53 -18.02 16.11
N VAL A 273 7.72 -17.07 16.57
CA VAL A 273 8.16 -15.86 17.30
C VAL A 273 9.00 -16.27 18.50
N GLY A 274 10.14 -15.61 18.71
CA GLY A 274 11.08 -15.94 19.78
C GLY A 274 12.11 -17.01 19.41
N SER A 275 12.05 -17.60 18.22
CA SER A 275 13.09 -18.53 17.76
C SER A 275 14.42 -17.81 17.44
N LEU A 276 15.54 -18.54 17.42
CA LEU A 276 16.86 -17.99 17.09
C LEU A 276 16.92 -17.25 15.73
N ALA A 277 16.02 -17.60 14.81
CA ALA A 277 15.94 -17.00 13.48
C ALA A 277 14.84 -15.94 13.34
N TYR A 278 14.03 -15.72 14.39
CA TYR A 278 12.86 -14.85 14.36
C TYR A 278 12.65 -14.22 15.75
N SER A 279 13.44 -13.18 16.03
CA SER A 279 13.43 -12.45 17.30
C SER A 279 12.06 -11.83 17.59
N PRO A 280 11.62 -11.76 18.85
CA PRO A 280 10.30 -11.26 19.21
C PRO A 280 10.26 -9.74 19.26
N ILE A 281 10.18 -9.10 18.10
CA ILE A 281 10.09 -7.65 17.97
C ILE A 281 8.62 -7.26 17.81
N ILE A 282 8.09 -6.50 18.78
CA ILE A 282 6.73 -5.97 18.79
C ILE A 282 6.52 -4.99 17.63
N TYR A 283 5.36 -5.04 16.98
CA TYR A 283 5.01 -4.29 15.75
C TYR A 283 5.84 -4.64 14.50
N ASP A 284 6.64 -5.70 14.56
CA ASP A 284 7.37 -6.26 13.42
C ASP A 284 7.04 -7.75 13.26
N THR A 285 7.67 -8.61 14.06
CA THR A 285 7.48 -10.07 14.01
C THR A 285 6.15 -10.56 14.58
N TRP A 286 5.50 -9.72 15.39
CA TRP A 286 4.15 -9.90 15.93
C TRP A 286 3.54 -8.52 16.18
N ASP A 287 2.21 -8.40 16.17
CA ASP A 287 1.52 -7.12 16.38
C ASP A 287 0.34 -7.27 17.36
N PRO A 288 0.48 -6.77 18.60
CA PRO A 288 -0.51 -6.98 19.66
C PRO A 288 -1.90 -6.41 19.34
N ASN A 289 -2.01 -5.50 18.35
CA ASN A 289 -3.30 -4.98 17.93
C ASN A 289 -4.17 -6.05 17.24
N TRP A 290 -3.58 -7.14 16.76
CA TRP A 290 -4.30 -8.20 16.05
C TRP A 290 -5.28 -8.93 16.96
N ARG A 291 -5.03 -8.99 18.28
CA ARG A 291 -6.00 -9.41 19.30
C ARG A 291 -7.33 -8.67 19.16
N GLY A 292 -7.28 -7.34 19.09
CA GLY A 292 -8.46 -6.48 18.94
C GLY A 292 -9.10 -6.61 17.56
N PHE A 293 -8.32 -6.58 16.48
CA PHE A 293 -8.85 -6.65 15.11
C PHE A 293 -9.51 -8.00 14.77
N ILE A 294 -8.91 -9.11 15.19
CA ILE A 294 -9.45 -10.46 14.99
C ILE A 294 -10.57 -10.71 15.98
N GLY A 295 -10.40 -10.30 17.25
CA GLY A 295 -11.44 -10.43 18.28
C GLY A 295 -12.72 -9.68 17.91
N ALA A 296 -12.62 -8.45 17.41
CA ALA A 296 -13.77 -7.70 16.92
C ALA A 296 -14.49 -8.42 15.77
N ALA A 297 -13.74 -9.00 14.82
CA ALA A 297 -14.33 -9.77 13.72
C ALA A 297 -15.04 -11.04 14.22
N PHE A 298 -14.49 -11.72 15.23
CA PHE A 298 -15.15 -12.86 15.87
C PHE A 298 -16.43 -12.46 16.60
N VAL A 299 -16.43 -11.34 17.33
CA VAL A 299 -17.64 -10.80 17.98
C VAL A 299 -18.71 -10.50 16.92
N ILE A 300 -18.37 -9.83 15.82
CA ILE A 300 -19.31 -9.57 14.71
C ILE A 300 -19.87 -10.89 14.16
N ALA A 301 -19.02 -11.90 13.93
CA ALA A 301 -19.47 -13.18 13.41
C ALA A 301 -20.44 -13.90 14.36
N LEU A 302 -20.14 -13.91 15.66
CA LEU A 302 -20.96 -14.56 16.69
C LEU A 302 -22.29 -13.83 16.94
N GLU A 303 -22.31 -12.50 16.83
CA GLU A 303 -23.51 -11.68 17.01
C GLU A 303 -24.42 -11.68 15.77
N GLU A 304 -23.85 -11.56 14.57
CA GLU A 304 -24.65 -11.40 13.33
C GLU A 304 -25.01 -12.73 12.66
N PHE A 305 -24.20 -13.77 12.84
CA PHE A 305 -24.37 -15.06 12.15
C PHE A 305 -24.31 -16.29 13.09
N PRO A 306 -24.92 -16.26 14.30
CA PRO A 306 -24.84 -17.38 15.24
C PRO A 306 -25.39 -18.69 14.65
N ASP A 307 -26.45 -18.62 13.84
CA ASP A 307 -27.09 -19.79 13.23
C ASP A 307 -26.23 -20.49 12.16
N LEU A 308 -25.20 -19.80 11.64
CA LEU A 308 -24.28 -20.36 10.64
C LEU A 308 -23.02 -20.97 11.28
N ILE A 309 -22.78 -20.70 12.57
CA ILE A 309 -21.59 -21.14 13.29
C ILE A 309 -21.98 -22.32 14.19
N ASN A 310 -21.42 -23.50 13.90
CA ASN A 310 -21.72 -24.68 14.70
C ASN A 310 -21.17 -24.58 16.13
N GLU A 311 -21.79 -25.31 17.06
CA GLU A 311 -21.48 -25.25 18.50
C GLU A 311 -19.99 -25.49 18.84
N ASN A 312 -19.33 -26.39 18.09
CA ASN A 312 -17.91 -26.65 18.30
C ASN A 312 -17.06 -25.43 17.92
N MET A 313 -17.36 -24.81 16.78
CA MET A 313 -16.69 -23.58 16.37
C MET A 313 -16.97 -22.43 17.33
N THR A 314 -18.20 -22.27 17.80
CA THR A 314 -18.55 -21.26 18.82
C THR A 314 -17.67 -21.40 20.07
N LYS A 315 -17.49 -22.64 20.57
CA LYS A 315 -16.62 -22.91 21.74
C LYS A 315 -15.16 -22.55 21.46
N LEU A 316 -14.65 -22.85 20.26
CA LEU A 316 -13.29 -22.50 19.87
C LEU A 316 -13.09 -20.99 19.77
N MET A 317 -14.03 -20.27 19.15
CA MET A 317 -13.99 -18.82 19.06
C MET A 317 -14.04 -18.17 20.45
N HIS A 318 -14.89 -18.67 21.35
CA HIS A 318 -14.93 -18.20 22.75
C HIS A 318 -13.61 -18.44 23.50
N ALA A 319 -12.99 -19.62 23.35
CA ALA A 319 -11.69 -19.91 23.94
C ALA A 319 -10.58 -19.02 23.37
N SER A 320 -10.62 -18.75 22.06
CA SER A 320 -9.67 -17.86 21.40
C SER A 320 -9.83 -16.41 21.86
N LEU A 321 -11.07 -15.93 22.01
CA LEU A 321 -11.38 -14.63 22.57
C LEU A 321 -10.92 -14.49 24.02
N TYR A 322 -11.09 -15.54 24.85
CA TYR A 322 -10.56 -15.58 26.21
C TYR A 322 -9.03 -15.36 26.23
N ASN A 323 -8.29 -16.11 25.41
CA ASN A 323 -6.85 -15.98 25.32
C ASN A 323 -6.44 -14.58 24.86
N ALA A 324 -7.12 -14.03 23.85
CA ALA A 324 -6.87 -12.67 23.37
C ALA A 324 -7.12 -11.62 24.47
N THR A 325 -8.22 -11.74 25.24
CA THR A 325 -8.52 -10.85 26.37
C THR A 325 -7.48 -10.94 27.49
N VAL A 326 -7.00 -12.14 27.82
CA VAL A 326 -5.88 -12.30 28.77
C VAL A 326 -4.60 -11.69 28.20
N GLY A 327 -4.28 -11.92 26.92
CA GLY A 327 -3.12 -11.32 26.26
C GLY A 327 -3.17 -9.79 26.21
N ASP A 328 -4.36 -9.20 26.06
CA ASP A 328 -4.56 -7.76 26.15
C ASP A 328 -4.30 -7.20 27.55
N SER A 329 -4.41 -8.02 28.61
CA SER A 329 -3.99 -7.61 29.96
C SER A 329 -2.48 -7.37 30.07
N TYR A 330 -1.67 -7.88 29.14
CA TYR A 330 -0.23 -7.66 29.09
C TYR A 330 0.14 -6.33 28.42
N ARG A 331 -0.83 -5.67 27.78
CA ARG A 331 -0.62 -4.39 27.10
C ARG A 331 -0.75 -3.22 28.07
N VAL A 332 0.40 -2.66 28.43
CA VAL A 332 0.54 -1.49 29.30
C VAL A 332 1.38 -0.45 28.57
N GLY A 333 0.77 0.64 28.11
CA GLY A 333 1.47 1.68 27.36
C GLY A 333 2.72 2.21 28.09
N GLY A 334 3.86 2.17 27.40
CA GLY A 334 5.16 2.61 27.90
C GLY A 334 5.95 1.53 28.66
N VAL A 335 5.43 0.30 28.71
CA VAL A 335 6.10 -0.87 29.30
C VAL A 335 6.34 -1.89 28.18
N ASP A 336 7.51 -2.52 28.19
CA ASP A 336 7.92 -3.56 27.22
C ASP A 336 7.68 -3.19 25.75
N ASP A 337 7.99 -1.93 25.41
CA ASP A 337 7.84 -1.33 24.07
C ASP A 337 6.38 -1.29 23.53
N ASP A 338 5.38 -1.59 24.36
CA ASP A 338 3.96 -1.42 24.00
C ASP A 338 3.55 0.05 24.04
N ASN A 339 2.70 0.46 23.09
CA ASN A 339 2.22 1.83 22.97
C ASN A 339 0.70 1.95 23.15
N LEU A 340 0.04 0.94 23.73
CA LEU A 340 -1.40 1.00 23.94
C LEU A 340 -1.77 1.88 25.14
N TYR A 341 -2.03 3.14 24.82
CA TYR A 341 -2.68 4.09 25.73
C TYR A 341 -4.15 4.25 25.36
N PRO A 342 -5.02 4.67 26.29
CA PRO A 342 -6.42 4.99 25.97
C PRO A 342 -6.57 6.03 24.83
N SER A 343 -5.55 6.87 24.62
CA SER A 343 -5.46 7.82 23.51
C SER A 343 -5.13 7.21 22.15
N TYR A 344 -4.55 6.00 22.10
CA TYR A 344 -4.37 5.23 20.87
C TYR A 344 -5.73 4.63 20.49
N THR A 345 -6.53 5.43 19.81
CA THR A 345 -7.99 5.39 19.89
C THR A 345 -8.56 4.06 19.40
N ASN A 346 -8.11 3.60 18.22
CA ASN A 346 -8.69 2.44 17.55
C ASN A 346 -8.48 1.10 18.28
N PRO A 347 -7.26 0.65 18.62
CA PRO A 347 -7.08 -0.60 19.37
C PRO A 347 -7.64 -0.49 20.79
N SER A 348 -7.66 0.71 21.39
CA SER A 348 -8.21 0.92 22.73
C SER A 348 -9.72 0.72 22.77
N LEU A 349 -10.47 1.29 21.81
CA LEU A 349 -11.91 1.06 21.68
C LEU A 349 -12.22 -0.44 21.45
N MET A 350 -11.44 -1.11 20.60
CA MET A 350 -11.60 -2.55 20.36
C MET A 350 -11.32 -3.38 21.61
N ARG A 351 -10.23 -3.10 22.34
CA ARG A 351 -9.86 -3.78 23.59
C ARG A 351 -10.97 -3.72 24.63
N ALA A 352 -11.52 -2.53 24.86
CA ALA A 352 -12.57 -2.32 25.87
C ALA A 352 -13.81 -3.17 25.58
N LEU A 353 -14.29 -3.16 24.33
CA LEU A 353 -15.44 -3.95 23.94
C LEU A 353 -15.14 -5.44 23.96
N VAL A 354 -14.07 -5.89 23.31
CA VAL A 354 -13.75 -7.32 23.19
C VAL A 354 -13.57 -7.92 24.58
N SER A 355 -12.83 -7.26 25.48
CA SER A 355 -12.65 -7.72 26.85
C SER A 355 -13.96 -7.81 27.62
N GLY A 356 -14.78 -6.74 27.56
CA GLY A 356 -16.07 -6.72 28.24
C GLY A 356 -17.04 -7.76 27.67
N TRP A 357 -17.13 -7.88 26.35
CA TRP A 357 -18.00 -8.83 25.66
C TRP A 357 -17.60 -10.26 26.02
N THR A 358 -16.31 -10.61 25.93
CA THR A 358 -15.78 -11.91 26.31
C THR A 358 -16.09 -12.24 27.76
N GLY A 359 -15.85 -11.30 28.68
CA GLY A 359 -16.16 -11.48 30.10
C GLY A 359 -17.63 -11.80 30.35
N ARG A 360 -18.57 -11.09 29.72
CA ARG A 360 -20.01 -11.34 29.90
C ARG A 360 -20.44 -12.66 29.28
N THR A 361 -19.96 -12.98 28.09
CA THR A 361 -20.25 -14.24 27.39
C THR A 361 -19.77 -15.45 28.19
N LEU A 362 -18.60 -15.33 28.85
CA LEU A 362 -18.00 -16.39 29.65
C LEU A 362 -18.37 -16.35 31.14
N LYS A 363 -19.13 -15.33 31.57
CA LYS A 363 -19.46 -15.05 32.98
C LYS A 363 -18.21 -14.85 33.86
N ASP A 364 -17.19 -14.22 33.31
CA ASP A 364 -15.98 -13.76 34.01
C ASP A 364 -16.15 -12.29 34.41
N GLU A 365 -16.35 -12.06 35.71
CA GLU A 365 -16.55 -10.72 36.28
C GLU A 365 -15.29 -9.84 36.14
N ASN A 366 -14.09 -10.41 36.24
CA ASN A 366 -12.85 -9.65 36.16
C ASN A 366 -12.62 -9.11 34.74
N MET A 367 -12.82 -9.94 33.72
CA MET A 367 -12.73 -9.52 32.31
C MET A 367 -13.80 -8.48 31.97
N THR A 368 -15.03 -8.69 32.49
CA THR A 368 -16.12 -7.73 32.32
C THR A 368 -15.73 -6.37 32.89
N GLN A 369 -15.27 -6.35 34.14
CA GLN A 369 -14.86 -5.11 34.82
C GLN A 369 -13.67 -4.45 34.15
N ALA A 370 -12.67 -5.22 33.70
CA ALA A 370 -11.51 -4.69 33.00
C ALA A 370 -11.91 -3.97 31.70
N GLY A 371 -12.85 -4.53 30.93
CA GLY A 371 -13.39 -3.88 29.73
C GLY A 371 -14.11 -2.56 30.03
N GLU A 372 -14.97 -2.54 31.06
CA GLU A 372 -15.71 -1.34 31.47
C GLU A 372 -14.80 -0.25 32.04
N MET A 373 -13.80 -0.62 32.85
CA MET A 373 -12.82 0.34 33.38
C MET A 373 -12.02 0.99 32.26
N TYR A 374 -11.55 0.19 31.29
CA TYR A 374 -10.80 0.72 30.15
C TYR A 374 -11.68 1.59 29.25
N ALA A 375 -12.95 1.21 29.04
CA ALA A 375 -13.92 2.07 28.35
C ALA A 375 -14.07 3.43 29.04
N ASN A 376 -14.13 3.45 30.38
CA ASN A 376 -14.26 4.68 31.14
C ASN A 376 -13.04 5.61 30.98
N GLU A 377 -11.82 5.08 30.91
CA GLU A 377 -10.62 5.89 30.63
C GLU A 377 -10.69 6.56 29.24
N ILE A 378 -11.15 5.83 28.23
CA ILE A 378 -11.34 6.35 26.86
C ILE A 378 -12.43 7.43 26.86
N ILE A 379 -13.55 7.18 27.53
CA ILE A 379 -14.66 8.14 27.66
C ILE A 379 -14.20 9.41 28.36
N GLN A 380 -13.42 9.31 29.44
CA GLN A 380 -12.88 10.49 30.13
C GLN A 380 -11.97 11.34 29.24
N LEU A 381 -11.17 10.71 28.37
CA LEU A 381 -10.37 11.43 27.39
C LEU A 381 -11.23 12.13 26.34
N PHE A 382 -12.29 11.45 25.87
CA PHE A 382 -13.24 12.00 24.91
C PHE A 382 -14.01 13.19 25.49
N ASP A 383 -14.61 13.04 26.67
CA ASP A 383 -15.45 14.04 27.35
C ASP A 383 -14.70 15.35 27.64
N ARG A 384 -13.37 15.32 27.65
CA ARG A 384 -12.53 16.52 27.78
C ARG A 384 -12.71 17.49 26.60
N ALA A 385 -12.91 16.98 25.39
CA ALA A 385 -12.94 17.80 24.17
C ALA A 385 -13.98 17.40 23.13
N GLU A 386 -14.89 16.49 23.49
CA GLU A 386 -15.96 15.97 22.62
C GLU A 386 -15.42 15.43 21.29
N THR A 387 -14.19 14.91 21.30
CA THR A 387 -13.54 14.37 20.11
C THR A 387 -12.54 13.27 20.47
N LEU A 388 -12.30 12.37 19.53
CA LEU A 388 -11.33 11.30 19.69
C LEU A 388 -9.91 11.86 19.61
N SER A 389 -8.97 11.21 20.29
CA SER A 389 -7.55 11.55 20.20
C SER A 389 -7.02 11.44 18.76
N GLU A 390 -7.60 10.57 17.92
CA GLU A 390 -7.30 10.41 16.49
C GLU A 390 -8.59 10.48 15.63
N PHE A 391 -9.26 11.64 15.61
CA PHE A 391 -10.62 11.79 15.04
C PHE A 391 -10.70 12.18 13.55
N ASN A 392 -9.63 12.68 12.94
CA ASN A 392 -9.65 13.25 11.58
C ASN A 392 -8.85 12.44 10.55
N SER A 393 -8.44 11.22 10.88
CA SER A 393 -7.69 10.34 9.98
C SER A 393 -8.60 9.49 9.11
N ALA A 394 -8.42 9.54 7.79
CA ALA A 394 -9.22 8.74 6.86
C ALA A 394 -9.12 7.21 7.10
N THR A 395 -8.03 6.70 7.67
CA THR A 395 -7.95 5.26 8.05
C THR A 395 -8.29 5.04 9.52
N TYR A 396 -7.67 5.77 10.44
CA TYR A 396 -7.82 5.48 11.87
C TYR A 396 -9.22 5.77 12.37
N THR A 397 -9.81 6.89 11.96
CA THR A 397 -11.19 7.23 12.33
C THR A 397 -12.18 6.21 11.77
N GLY A 398 -11.92 5.68 10.57
CA GLY A 398 -12.73 4.62 10.00
C GLY A 398 -12.74 3.34 10.84
N VAL A 399 -11.60 2.98 11.45
CA VAL A 399 -11.52 1.87 12.40
C VAL A 399 -12.26 2.18 13.70
N SER A 400 -12.05 3.38 14.26
CA SER A 400 -12.71 3.82 15.49
C SER A 400 -14.24 3.80 15.36
N LEU A 401 -14.77 4.21 14.20
CA LEU A 401 -16.21 4.15 13.93
C LEU A 401 -16.76 2.73 13.90
N ILE A 402 -15.99 1.73 13.43
CA ILE A 402 -16.39 0.31 13.54
C ILE A 402 -16.51 -0.06 15.02
N ALA A 403 -15.49 0.24 15.82
CA ALA A 403 -15.49 -0.10 17.24
C ALA A 403 -16.63 0.61 18.01
N LEU A 404 -16.88 1.90 17.78
CA LEU A 404 -17.99 2.64 18.39
C LEU A 404 -19.37 2.11 17.97
N THR A 405 -19.49 1.66 16.71
CA THR A 405 -20.71 0.97 16.26
C THR A 405 -20.94 -0.30 17.05
N MET A 406 -19.87 -1.07 17.26
CA MET A 406 -19.95 -2.30 18.04
C MET A 406 -20.23 -2.03 19.52
N TRP A 407 -19.70 -0.94 20.10
CA TRP A 407 -20.09 -0.48 21.44
C TRP A 407 -21.60 -0.24 21.53
N ALA A 408 -22.13 0.58 20.62
CA ALA A 408 -23.56 0.90 20.61
C ALA A 408 -24.45 -0.31 20.27
N LYS A 409 -23.97 -1.23 19.42
CA LYS A 409 -24.77 -2.39 18.97
C LYS A 409 -24.73 -3.55 19.97
N TYR A 410 -23.53 -3.97 20.38
CA TYR A 410 -23.30 -5.25 21.07
C TYR A 410 -23.03 -5.13 22.57
N ALA A 411 -22.73 -3.93 23.10
CA ALA A 411 -22.72 -3.78 24.55
C ALA A 411 -24.16 -3.97 25.10
N PRO A 412 -24.32 -4.53 26.32
CA PRO A 412 -25.62 -4.60 26.98
C PRO A 412 -26.02 -3.23 27.54
N GLU A 413 -27.32 -3.04 27.84
CA GLU A 413 -27.86 -1.82 28.44
C GLU A 413 -27.20 -1.42 29.77
N SER A 414 -26.62 -2.39 30.49
CA SER A 414 -25.91 -2.13 31.75
C SER A 414 -24.48 -1.60 31.55
N SER A 415 -23.96 -1.60 30.33
CA SER A 415 -22.57 -1.18 30.03
C SER A 415 -22.51 0.30 29.70
N ILE A 416 -21.49 0.99 30.21
CA ILE A 416 -21.25 2.41 29.89
C ILE A 416 -20.97 2.63 28.40
N MET A 417 -20.49 1.59 27.70
CA MET A 417 -20.18 1.65 26.27
C MET A 417 -21.42 1.83 25.40
N LYS A 418 -22.62 1.39 25.84
CA LYS A 418 -23.83 1.40 25.00
C LYS A 418 -24.20 2.81 24.56
N ASP A 419 -24.47 3.67 25.53
CA ASP A 419 -24.93 5.03 25.29
C ASP A 419 -23.77 5.94 24.86
N LYS A 420 -22.61 5.84 25.52
CA LYS A 420 -21.43 6.65 25.16
C LYS A 420 -20.88 6.27 23.79
N GLY A 421 -20.92 4.99 23.40
CA GLY A 421 -20.53 4.57 22.06
C GLY A 421 -21.38 5.22 20.97
N LYS A 422 -22.70 5.34 21.21
CA LYS A 422 -23.62 6.06 20.32
C LYS A 422 -23.32 7.56 20.27
N GLU A 423 -23.15 8.19 21.43
CA GLU A 423 -22.83 9.62 21.56
C GLU A 423 -21.52 9.97 20.83
N MET A 424 -20.43 9.27 21.18
CA MET A 424 -19.11 9.45 20.58
C MET A 424 -19.12 9.21 19.07
N LEU A 425 -19.88 8.23 18.58
CA LEU A 425 -20.06 7.99 17.13
C LEU A 425 -20.73 9.19 16.46
N GLN A 426 -21.79 9.72 17.07
CA GLN A 426 -22.53 10.86 16.53
C GLN A 426 -21.68 12.12 16.48
N ASP A 427 -20.93 12.38 17.55
CA ASP A 427 -20.07 13.56 17.65
C ASP A 427 -18.87 13.46 16.72
N THR A 428 -18.25 12.27 16.60
CA THR A 428 -17.21 12.03 15.60
C THR A 428 -17.74 12.30 14.18
N TRP A 429 -18.96 11.87 13.85
CA TRP A 429 -19.56 12.18 12.54
C TRP A 429 -19.91 13.65 12.34
N LYS A 430 -20.29 14.38 13.40
CA LYS A 430 -20.49 15.83 13.30
C LYS A 430 -19.19 16.52 12.90
N ASP A 431 -18.06 16.12 13.47
CA ASP A 431 -16.76 16.70 13.12
C ASP A 431 -16.26 16.27 11.75
N ILE A 432 -16.39 14.98 11.40
CA ILE A 432 -16.09 14.49 10.05
C ILE A 432 -16.95 15.20 9.00
N GLY A 433 -18.23 15.40 9.25
CA GLY A 433 -19.12 16.11 8.34
C GLY A 433 -18.67 17.56 8.07
N LYS A 434 -18.10 18.24 9.07
CA LYS A 434 -17.50 19.57 8.89
C LYS A 434 -16.15 19.51 8.17
N LEU A 435 -15.33 18.49 8.42
CA LEU A 435 -14.00 18.39 7.82
C LEU A 435 -14.02 17.78 6.40
N TYR A 436 -15.10 17.12 5.99
CA TYR A 436 -15.18 16.50 4.67
C TYR A 436 -15.54 17.52 3.59
N HIS A 437 -14.70 17.62 2.57
CA HIS A 437 -14.96 18.47 1.42
C HIS A 437 -15.57 17.64 0.28
N ALA A 438 -16.90 17.68 0.12
CA ALA A 438 -17.61 16.86 -0.87
C ALA A 438 -17.15 17.07 -2.32
N ASP A 439 -16.87 18.31 -2.75
CA ASP A 439 -16.39 18.55 -4.12
C ASP A 439 -15.00 17.95 -4.39
N LEU A 440 -14.12 17.92 -3.38
CA LEU A 440 -12.81 17.27 -3.47
C LEU A 440 -12.89 15.77 -3.20
N LYS A 441 -14.00 15.29 -2.63
CA LYS A 441 -14.18 13.94 -2.09
C LYS A 441 -13.06 13.54 -1.13
N ASN A 442 -12.68 14.46 -0.25
CA ASN A 442 -11.52 14.27 0.61
C ASN A 442 -11.77 14.86 1.99
N LEU A 443 -11.12 14.30 3.00
CA LEU A 443 -11.14 14.83 4.36
C LEU A 443 -10.06 15.90 4.48
N ALA A 444 -10.38 17.07 5.02
CA ALA A 444 -9.42 18.13 5.28
C ALA A 444 -8.45 17.73 6.41
N GLY A 445 -7.23 18.26 6.37
CA GLY A 445 -6.27 18.15 7.47
C GLY A 445 -6.61 19.08 8.66
N PRO A 446 -5.77 19.12 9.71
CA PRO A 446 -4.53 18.33 9.89
C PRO A 446 -4.81 16.85 10.16
N TRP A 447 -3.80 15.99 10.22
CA TRP A 447 -3.97 14.58 10.59
C TRP A 447 -2.85 14.05 11.49
N ASP A 448 -3.21 13.50 12.64
CA ASP A 448 -2.25 12.90 13.58
C ASP A 448 -1.58 11.65 13.01
N ARG A 449 -2.36 10.90 12.23
CA ARG A 449 -1.90 9.73 11.49
C ARG A 449 -2.61 9.67 10.15
N SER A 450 -1.85 9.70 9.06
CA SER A 450 -2.37 9.43 7.72
C SER A 450 -1.42 8.58 6.91
N TYR A 451 -2.00 7.71 6.07
CA TYR A 451 -1.28 6.94 5.07
C TYR A 451 -1.52 7.44 3.64
N GLY A 452 -2.17 8.59 3.49
CA GLY A 452 -2.34 9.21 2.19
C GLY A 452 -2.95 10.61 2.25
N PHE A 453 -2.83 11.33 1.15
CA PHE A 453 -3.19 12.75 1.07
C PHE A 453 -4.41 13.01 0.17
N ASP A 454 -4.80 12.01 -0.62
CA ASP A 454 -5.88 12.04 -1.61
C ASP A 454 -6.68 10.74 -1.51
N MET A 455 -7.88 10.80 -0.91
CA MET A 455 -8.76 9.63 -0.74
C MET A 455 -9.27 9.01 -2.05
N GLN A 456 -9.05 9.65 -3.20
CA GLN A 456 -9.34 9.08 -4.52
C GLN A 456 -8.17 8.25 -5.08
N LYS A 457 -6.98 8.38 -4.50
CA LYS A 457 -5.78 7.59 -4.82
C LYS A 457 -5.35 6.65 -3.70
N TYR A 458 -5.78 6.93 -2.47
CA TYR A 458 -5.47 6.17 -1.26
C TYR A 458 -6.75 5.66 -0.62
N PHE A 459 -6.80 4.37 -0.30
CA PHE A 459 -7.96 3.81 0.37
C PHE A 459 -7.89 4.06 1.88
N GLY A 460 -8.51 5.14 2.33
CA GLY A 460 -8.85 5.33 3.74
C GLY A 460 -10.12 4.58 4.11
N ILE A 461 -10.16 3.89 5.25
CA ILE A 461 -11.33 3.11 5.71
C ILE A 461 -12.62 3.96 5.81
N MET A 462 -12.51 5.26 6.08
CA MET A 462 -13.61 6.22 5.99
C MET A 462 -14.34 6.18 4.64
N SER A 463 -13.63 5.85 3.55
CA SER A 463 -14.23 5.73 2.20
C SER A 463 -15.31 4.64 2.15
N ALA A 464 -15.16 3.54 2.90
CA ALA A 464 -16.18 2.49 2.99
C ALA A 464 -17.43 2.98 3.72
N HIS A 465 -17.26 3.71 4.83
CA HIS A 465 -18.37 4.31 5.58
C HIS A 465 -19.09 5.40 4.77
N ILE A 466 -18.35 6.26 4.07
CA ILE A 466 -18.93 7.28 3.20
C ILE A 466 -19.70 6.59 2.06
N TRP A 467 -19.13 5.54 1.44
CA TRP A 467 -19.84 4.75 0.44
C TRP A 467 -21.16 4.20 0.99
N SER A 468 -21.18 3.59 2.19
CA SER A 468 -22.43 3.06 2.74
C SER A 468 -23.49 4.13 3.02
N LEU A 469 -23.10 5.39 3.23
CA LEU A 469 -24.02 6.50 3.51
C LEU A 469 -24.54 7.22 2.25
N VAL A 470 -23.67 7.50 1.28
CA VAL A 470 -23.99 8.37 0.13
C VAL A 470 -23.92 7.66 -1.22
N GLY A 471 -23.51 6.40 -1.24
CA GLY A 471 -23.32 5.61 -2.46
C GLY A 471 -21.97 5.82 -3.13
N LYS A 472 -21.58 4.86 -3.97
CA LYS A 472 -20.23 4.79 -4.57
C LYS A 472 -19.88 6.04 -5.38
N ALA A 473 -20.82 6.50 -6.21
CA ALA A 473 -20.62 7.61 -7.14
C ALA A 473 -20.28 8.93 -6.43
N THR A 474 -20.79 9.13 -5.22
CA THR A 474 -20.53 10.32 -4.40
C THR A 474 -19.32 10.11 -3.48
N SER A 475 -19.02 8.88 -3.11
CA SER A 475 -17.86 8.54 -2.28
C SER A 475 -16.50 8.77 -2.98
N PRO A 476 -15.38 8.75 -2.21
CA PRO A 476 -14.01 8.77 -2.75
C PRO A 476 -13.59 7.45 -3.43
N VAL A 477 -14.35 6.36 -3.28
CA VAL A 477 -13.96 5.03 -3.77
C VAL A 477 -14.02 4.96 -5.30
N ILE A 478 -12.88 4.65 -5.93
CA ILE A 478 -12.79 4.48 -7.39
C ILE A 478 -13.22 3.07 -7.83
N ASP A 479 -13.45 2.89 -9.14
CA ASP A 479 -13.89 1.59 -9.68
C ASP A 479 -12.88 0.47 -9.50
N LYS A 480 -11.59 0.80 -9.58
CA LYS A 480 -10.48 -0.15 -9.45
C LYS A 480 -9.77 0.06 -8.13
N VAL A 481 -10.41 -0.34 -7.02
CA VAL A 481 -9.85 -0.17 -5.66
C VAL A 481 -8.45 -0.76 -5.52
N TYR A 482 -8.15 -1.87 -6.22
CA TYR A 482 -6.82 -2.49 -6.24
C TYR A 482 -5.72 -1.62 -6.85
N MET A 483 -6.05 -0.50 -7.51
CA MET A 483 -5.08 0.49 -8.00
C MET A 483 -4.80 1.60 -6.99
N MET A 484 -5.56 1.69 -5.90
CA MET A 484 -5.33 2.67 -4.85
C MET A 484 -4.09 2.27 -4.03
N SER A 485 -3.37 3.27 -3.52
CA SER A 485 -2.41 3.09 -2.42
C SER A 485 -3.14 2.57 -1.18
N HIS A 486 -2.44 1.80 -0.34
CA HIS A 486 -2.96 1.23 0.90
C HIS A 486 -4.25 0.39 0.71
N ASN A 487 -4.44 -0.20 -0.48
CA ASN A 487 -5.65 -0.94 -0.83
C ASN A 487 -5.90 -2.21 0.00
N SER A 488 -4.90 -2.71 0.74
CA SER A 488 -5.07 -3.85 1.65
C SER A 488 -6.14 -3.61 2.71
N ASP A 489 -6.34 -2.35 3.10
CA ASP A 489 -7.39 -1.97 4.06
C ASP A 489 -8.79 -2.15 3.50
N PHE A 490 -8.96 -2.24 2.18
CA PHE A 490 -10.26 -2.56 1.58
C PHE A 490 -10.81 -3.89 2.07
N ALA A 491 -9.96 -4.81 2.54
CA ALA A 491 -10.36 -6.08 3.11
C ALA A 491 -11.26 -5.96 4.36
N ILE A 492 -11.29 -4.80 5.04
CA ILE A 492 -12.18 -4.56 6.18
C ILE A 492 -13.63 -4.25 5.76
N SER A 493 -13.84 -3.87 4.49
CA SER A 493 -15.14 -3.41 3.97
C SER A 493 -16.33 -4.35 4.22
N PRO A 494 -16.18 -5.70 4.23
CA PRO A 494 -17.27 -6.58 4.63
C PRO A 494 -17.80 -6.28 6.03
N LEU A 495 -16.93 -5.99 7.01
CA LEU A 495 -17.35 -5.64 8.37
C LEU A 495 -18.14 -4.33 8.39
N VAL A 496 -17.68 -3.32 7.64
CA VAL A 496 -18.40 -2.05 7.47
C VAL A 496 -19.78 -2.29 6.85
N ALA A 497 -19.85 -3.09 5.80
CA ALA A 497 -21.11 -3.40 5.12
C ALA A 497 -22.12 -4.11 6.03
N ILE A 498 -21.69 -5.10 6.82
CA ILE A 498 -22.53 -5.81 7.79
C ILE A 498 -23.10 -4.86 8.85
N LEU A 499 -22.26 -3.97 9.37
CA LEU A 499 -22.64 -3.02 10.41
C LEU A 499 -23.42 -1.81 9.89
N SER A 500 -23.36 -1.54 8.58
CA SER A 500 -23.83 -0.29 7.97
C SER A 500 -25.28 0.07 8.26
N ASN A 501 -26.21 -0.90 8.28
CA ASN A 501 -27.62 -0.60 8.57
C ASN A 501 -27.82 0.02 9.95
N PHE A 502 -27.16 -0.53 10.97
CA PHE A 502 -27.22 0.00 12.34
C PHE A 502 -26.39 1.30 12.45
N HIS A 503 -25.18 1.31 11.90
CA HIS A 503 -24.30 2.46 11.89
C HIS A 503 -24.98 3.69 11.29
N ASN A 504 -25.49 3.56 10.06
CA ASN A 504 -26.09 4.64 9.28
C ASN A 504 -27.32 5.23 9.99
N ALA A 505 -28.07 4.44 10.76
CA ALA A 505 -29.21 4.92 11.53
C ALA A 505 -28.81 5.86 12.69
N LEU A 506 -27.55 5.80 13.13
CA LEU A 506 -27.02 6.67 14.18
C LEU A 506 -26.38 7.94 13.61
N VAL A 507 -25.95 7.94 12.35
CA VAL A 507 -25.24 9.08 11.74
C VAL A 507 -26.17 10.30 11.62
N PRO A 508 -25.77 11.48 12.12
CA PRO A 508 -26.57 12.70 11.99
C PRO A 508 -26.84 13.05 10.52
N SER A 509 -28.07 13.46 10.21
CA SER A 509 -28.44 13.83 8.83
C SER A 509 -27.60 14.99 8.28
N SER A 510 -27.22 15.94 9.14
CA SER A 510 -26.32 17.04 8.76
C SER A 510 -24.95 16.57 8.27
N ALA A 511 -24.41 15.50 8.86
CA ALA A 511 -23.15 14.90 8.39
C ALA A 511 -23.37 14.25 7.02
N VAL A 512 -24.45 13.49 6.85
CA VAL A 512 -24.80 12.84 5.57
C VAL A 512 -25.00 13.88 4.45
N ASP A 513 -25.64 15.00 4.76
CA ASP A 513 -25.86 16.08 3.79
C ASP A 513 -24.53 16.73 3.37
N ALA A 514 -23.63 16.98 4.32
CA ALA A 514 -22.30 17.52 4.06
C ALA A 514 -21.41 16.55 3.25
N LEU A 515 -21.60 15.23 3.39
CA LEU A 515 -20.93 14.23 2.55
C LEU A 515 -21.41 14.26 1.09
N LYS A 516 -22.66 14.68 0.84
CA LYS A 516 -23.25 14.72 -0.51
C LYS A 516 -22.93 16.01 -1.23
N THR A 517 -22.99 17.14 -0.52
CA THR A 517 -22.88 18.47 -1.09
C THR A 517 -22.04 19.35 -0.17
N PHE A 518 -21.08 20.07 -0.74
CA PHE A 518 -20.26 20.98 0.03
C PHE A 518 -21.14 22.09 0.65
N PRO A 519 -21.14 22.27 1.99
CA PRO A 519 -22.11 23.14 2.67
C PRO A 519 -21.84 24.65 2.48
N GLY A 520 -20.74 25.00 1.80
CA GLY A 520 -20.27 26.38 1.66
C GLY A 520 -19.06 26.67 2.53
N GLU A 521 -18.53 27.89 2.43
CA GLU A 521 -17.35 28.29 3.19
C GLU A 521 -17.62 28.29 4.70
N HIS A 522 -16.73 27.66 5.47
CA HIS A 522 -16.88 27.59 6.92
C HIS A 522 -15.56 27.27 7.64
N PHE A 523 -15.62 27.37 8.97
CA PHE A 523 -14.51 27.06 9.88
C PHE A 523 -14.86 25.88 10.78
N VAL A 524 -13.83 25.11 11.12
CA VAL A 524 -13.87 24.04 12.11
C VAL A 524 -12.86 24.38 13.19
N ASN A 525 -13.32 24.43 14.45
CA ASN A 525 -12.47 24.61 15.61
C ASN A 525 -12.78 23.49 16.61
N THR A 526 -11.77 22.70 16.97
CA THR A 526 -11.88 21.58 17.91
C THR A 526 -10.56 21.35 18.64
N SER A 527 -10.47 20.33 19.51
CA SER A 527 -9.26 20.04 20.28
C SER A 527 -9.05 18.54 20.50
N ALA A 528 -7.88 18.02 20.17
CA ALA A 528 -7.50 16.63 20.47
C ALA A 528 -6.49 16.57 21.63
N TYR A 529 -6.38 15.42 22.29
CA TYR A 529 -5.35 15.19 23.31
C TYR A 529 -4.97 13.73 23.40
N SER A 530 -3.67 13.48 23.36
CA SER A 530 -3.08 12.16 23.22
C SER A 530 -1.99 11.96 24.26
N ILE A 531 -2.39 11.72 25.51
CA ILE A 531 -1.48 11.39 26.61
C ILE A 531 -0.78 10.05 26.30
N PRO A 532 0.54 9.90 26.52
CA PRO A 532 1.46 10.86 27.17
C PRO A 532 2.22 11.79 26.20
N TYR A 533 1.91 11.74 24.91
CA TYR A 533 2.65 12.47 23.88
C TYR A 533 2.42 13.98 23.98
N ASP A 534 1.18 14.38 24.24
CA ASP A 534 0.81 15.78 24.36
C ASP A 534 1.08 16.34 25.77
N SER A 535 1.88 17.41 25.85
CA SER A 535 2.07 18.18 27.09
C SER A 535 0.89 19.10 27.39
N SER A 536 0.09 19.41 26.37
CA SER A 536 -1.14 20.19 26.47
C SER A 536 -2.10 19.81 25.34
N PRO A 537 -3.43 19.96 25.51
CA PRO A 537 -4.39 19.70 24.44
C PRO A 537 -4.05 20.47 23.16
N ARG A 538 -4.07 19.76 22.03
CA ARG A 538 -3.85 20.32 20.70
C ARG A 538 -5.07 21.12 20.28
N LYS A 539 -4.85 22.25 19.61
CA LYS A 539 -5.92 23.10 19.06
C LYS A 539 -6.00 22.87 17.56
N VAL A 540 -7.07 22.26 17.10
CA VAL A 540 -7.26 21.90 15.69
C VAL A 540 -8.17 22.92 15.04
N ASN A 541 -7.67 23.61 14.01
CA ASN A 541 -8.43 24.58 13.25
C ASN A 541 -8.38 24.24 11.76
N ALA A 542 -9.52 24.35 11.08
CA ALA A 542 -9.58 24.23 9.63
C ALA A 542 -10.51 25.29 9.03
N TRP A 543 -10.15 25.76 7.85
CA TRP A 543 -10.97 26.57 6.97
C TRP A 543 -11.22 25.78 5.69
N LEU A 544 -12.48 25.65 5.30
CA LEU A 544 -12.88 25.03 4.05
C LEU A 544 -13.53 26.10 3.17
N GLY A 545 -12.91 26.40 2.03
CA GLY A 545 -13.43 27.26 0.98
C GLY A 545 -13.94 26.45 -0.20
N LYS A 546 -14.42 27.11 -1.25
CA LYS A 546 -14.88 26.42 -2.46
C LYS A 546 -13.71 25.73 -3.17
N LYS A 547 -13.66 24.39 -3.15
CA LYS A 547 -12.61 23.56 -3.77
C LYS A 547 -11.20 23.73 -3.17
N ILE A 548 -11.13 24.19 -1.91
CA ILE A 548 -9.88 24.35 -1.17
C ILE A 548 -10.12 24.13 0.31
N SER A 549 -9.16 23.55 1.00
CA SER A 549 -9.15 23.46 2.46
C SER A 549 -7.76 23.73 3.01
N ILE A 550 -7.72 24.44 4.15
CA ILE A 550 -6.51 24.68 4.94
C ILE A 550 -6.82 24.19 6.35
N GLY A 551 -6.00 23.31 6.89
CA GLY A 551 -6.17 22.83 8.26
C GLY A 551 -4.82 22.73 8.96
N ALA A 552 -4.78 23.11 10.22
CA ALA A 552 -3.59 22.99 11.05
C ALA A 552 -3.93 22.80 12.51
N GLU A 553 -2.98 22.22 13.25
CA GLU A 553 -3.04 22.11 14.69
C GLU A 553 -1.89 22.84 15.37
N SER A 554 -2.22 23.51 16.48
CA SER A 554 -1.21 23.99 17.42
C SER A 554 -0.99 22.91 18.48
N PHE A 555 0.27 22.53 18.67
CA PHE A 555 0.66 21.43 19.56
C PHE A 555 1.91 21.75 20.39
N ASN A 556 2.05 21.02 21.50
CA ASN A 556 3.26 20.98 22.31
C ASN A 556 3.43 19.55 22.81
N GLU A 557 4.35 18.83 22.19
CA GLU A 557 4.54 17.39 22.29
C GLU A 557 5.88 17.05 22.93
N THR A 558 5.94 15.88 23.54
CA THR A 558 7.16 15.34 24.16
C THR A 558 8.08 14.67 23.16
N VAL A 559 7.61 14.42 21.93
CA VAL A 559 8.33 13.75 20.85
C VAL A 559 7.91 14.32 19.50
N ILE A 560 8.83 14.38 18.54
CA ILE A 560 8.54 14.87 17.18
C ILE A 560 7.70 13.82 16.44
N GLY A 561 6.64 14.28 15.75
CA GLY A 561 5.69 13.42 15.07
C GLY A 561 4.56 12.93 15.98
N GLY A 562 4.42 13.54 17.16
CA GLY A 562 3.30 13.35 18.07
C GLY A 562 3.01 11.90 18.43
N PRO A 563 1.72 11.55 18.59
CA PRO A 563 1.29 10.20 18.96
C PRO A 563 1.71 9.12 17.96
N ALA A 564 2.06 9.49 16.74
CA ALA A 564 2.59 8.55 15.75
C ALA A 564 4.07 8.20 15.99
N VAL A 565 4.81 9.07 16.70
CA VAL A 565 6.27 9.01 16.84
C VAL A 565 6.95 8.88 15.45
N ASN A 566 6.27 9.38 14.42
CA ASN A 566 6.65 9.22 13.03
C ASN A 566 6.15 10.42 12.21
N PRO A 567 7.04 11.37 11.90
CA PRO A 567 6.68 12.55 11.10
C PRO A 567 6.18 12.25 9.70
N SER A 568 6.44 11.06 9.15
CA SER A 568 5.93 10.66 7.84
C SER A 568 4.42 10.34 7.85
N THR A 569 3.84 10.15 9.02
CA THR A 569 2.39 9.91 9.18
C THR A 569 1.70 11.04 9.95
N PHE A 570 2.44 11.91 10.63
CA PHE A 570 1.93 13.05 11.38
C PHE A 570 1.98 14.32 10.53
N ASN A 571 0.81 14.87 10.23
CA ASN A 571 0.59 15.95 9.25
C ASN A 571 -0.09 17.15 9.92
N PRO A 572 0.64 17.94 10.72
CA PRO A 572 0.06 18.96 11.60
C PRO A 572 -0.42 20.22 10.87
N ALA A 573 -0.10 20.40 9.59
CA ALA A 573 -0.66 21.46 8.77
C ALA A 573 -0.76 21.00 7.31
N VAL A 574 -1.91 21.26 6.69
CA VAL A 574 -2.26 20.73 5.37
C VAL A 574 -3.06 21.76 4.58
N ILE A 575 -2.70 21.94 3.31
CA ILE A 575 -3.48 22.67 2.31
C ILE A 575 -3.84 21.67 1.20
N GLN A 576 -5.10 21.63 0.79
CA GLN A 576 -5.58 20.79 -0.31
C GLN A 576 -6.46 21.59 -1.25
N TRP A 577 -6.37 21.35 -2.56
CA TRP A 577 -7.17 22.05 -3.56
C TRP A 577 -7.45 21.19 -4.80
N ASP A 578 -8.43 21.62 -5.59
CA ASP A 578 -8.73 21.04 -6.89
C ASP A 578 -7.71 21.50 -7.94
N THR A 579 -6.98 20.56 -8.55
CA THR A 579 -6.04 20.82 -9.66
C THR A 579 -6.66 20.59 -11.04
N GLU A 580 -7.98 20.44 -11.12
CA GLU A 580 -8.81 19.95 -12.25
C GLU A 580 -8.61 18.48 -12.61
N THR A 581 -7.40 17.96 -12.38
CA THR A 581 -7.00 16.58 -12.71
C THR A 581 -6.93 15.67 -11.49
N GLY A 582 -7.21 16.21 -10.30
CA GLY A 582 -7.13 15.52 -9.01
C GLY A 582 -6.91 16.52 -7.88
N ILE A 583 -6.43 16.04 -6.74
CA ILE A 583 -6.20 16.85 -5.55
C ILE A 583 -4.73 17.22 -5.44
N GLY A 584 -4.44 18.52 -5.39
CA GLY A 584 -3.14 19.05 -4.99
C GLY A 584 -3.05 19.12 -3.48
N TRP A 585 -1.86 18.90 -2.92
CA TRP A 585 -1.65 18.98 -1.48
C TRP A 585 -0.29 19.58 -1.12
N ILE A 586 -0.26 20.34 -0.01
CA ILE A 586 0.93 20.84 0.67
C ILE A 586 0.78 20.43 2.14
N VAL A 587 1.81 19.80 2.70
CA VAL A 587 1.79 19.27 4.08
C VAL A 587 3.06 19.68 4.80
N LEU A 588 2.92 20.17 6.04
CA LEU A 588 4.06 20.41 6.91
C LEU A 588 4.61 19.08 7.44
N TYR A 589 5.86 18.77 7.14
CA TYR A 589 6.60 17.68 7.77
C TYR A 589 7.13 18.15 9.13
N ALA A 590 6.70 17.50 10.21
CA ALA A 590 7.05 17.93 11.56
C ALA A 590 8.56 17.77 11.84
N THR A 591 9.24 18.87 12.11
CA THR A 591 10.66 18.92 12.49
C THR A 591 10.89 19.44 13.90
N GLU A 592 9.85 19.94 14.55
CA GLU A 592 9.87 20.55 15.89
C GLU A 592 8.76 19.93 16.74
N SER A 593 8.94 19.91 18.06
CA SER A 593 7.97 19.33 19.00
C SER A 593 6.88 20.31 19.45
N ALA A 594 6.91 21.56 18.98
CA ALA A 594 5.87 22.54 19.26
C ALA A 594 5.61 23.44 18.05
N LEU A 595 4.34 23.75 17.82
CA LEU A 595 3.88 24.60 16.74
C LEU A 595 2.69 25.46 17.21
N ASP A 596 2.77 26.76 16.96
CA ASP A 596 1.62 27.65 17.01
C ASP A 596 1.14 27.90 15.57
N ALA A 597 -0.04 27.38 15.23
CA ALA A 597 -0.65 27.53 13.92
C ALA A 597 -1.88 28.44 13.97
N VAL A 598 -2.03 29.30 12.96
CA VAL A 598 -3.21 30.13 12.73
C VAL A 598 -3.71 29.92 11.31
N VAL A 599 -4.95 29.50 11.19
CA VAL A 599 -5.64 29.27 9.92
C VAL A 599 -6.66 30.38 9.70
N GLY A 600 -6.75 30.90 8.47
CA GLY A 600 -7.80 31.81 8.06
C GLY A 600 -8.17 31.65 6.58
N PRO A 601 -9.10 32.46 6.06
CA PRO A 601 -9.53 32.36 4.68
C PRO A 601 -8.37 32.65 3.74
N GLY A 602 -7.93 31.61 3.02
CA GLY A 602 -6.80 31.73 2.11
C GLY A 602 -5.45 32.00 2.79
N TYR A 603 -5.25 31.66 4.07
CA TYR A 603 -3.90 31.72 4.66
C TYR A 603 -3.63 30.71 5.78
N LEU A 604 -2.36 30.38 5.93
CA LEU A 604 -1.79 29.53 6.97
C LEU A 604 -0.53 30.19 7.56
N ASN A 605 -0.57 30.54 8.84
CA ASN A 605 0.56 31.12 9.56
C ASN A 605 1.10 30.12 10.59
N LEU A 606 2.40 29.86 10.55
CA LEU A 606 3.07 28.85 11.37
C LEU A 606 4.22 29.48 12.15
N THR A 607 4.29 29.23 13.45
CA THR A 607 5.36 29.71 14.32
C THR A 607 5.89 28.58 15.18
N TYR A 608 7.22 28.42 15.25
CA TYR A 608 7.83 27.49 16.21
C TYR A 608 8.16 28.24 17.51
N PRO A 609 7.38 28.07 18.59
CA PRO A 609 7.52 28.90 19.80
C PRO A 609 8.87 28.70 20.51
N TYR A 610 9.46 27.51 20.36
CA TYR A 610 10.77 27.13 20.91
C TYR A 610 11.87 27.03 19.83
N GLY A 611 11.54 27.37 18.58
CA GLY A 611 12.46 27.27 17.46
C GLY A 611 13.62 28.26 17.56
N THR A 612 14.71 27.93 16.87
CA THR A 612 15.95 28.72 16.82
C THR A 612 16.35 29.01 15.37
N ASN A 613 17.52 29.62 15.15
CA ASN A 613 18.12 29.73 13.81
C ASN A 613 18.44 28.36 13.16
N ALA A 614 18.43 27.26 13.93
CA ALA A 614 18.58 25.90 13.39
C ALA A 614 17.25 25.30 12.88
N SER A 615 16.11 25.89 13.26
CA SER A 615 14.78 25.40 12.87
C SER A 615 14.54 25.58 11.37
N LYS A 616 13.71 24.69 10.83
CA LYS A 616 13.37 24.64 9.40
C LYS A 616 11.89 24.34 9.25
N PHE A 617 11.23 25.02 8.31
CA PHE A 617 9.89 24.62 7.86
C PHE A 617 10.04 23.74 6.63
N GLN A 618 9.61 22.49 6.74
CA GLN A 618 9.67 21.53 5.66
C GLN A 618 8.27 21.24 5.13
N PHE A 619 8.02 21.59 3.87
CA PHE A 619 6.74 21.31 3.21
C PHE A 619 6.90 20.21 2.17
N LEU A 620 6.09 19.17 2.30
CA LEU A 620 5.92 18.16 1.27
C LEU A 620 4.76 18.56 0.36
N MET A 621 4.93 18.45 -0.95
CA MET A 621 3.94 18.88 -1.93
C MET A 621 3.73 17.82 -3.01
N SER A 622 2.48 17.67 -3.46
CA SER A 622 2.11 16.78 -4.55
C SER A 622 2.91 17.04 -5.84
N PRO A 623 3.32 16.01 -6.59
CA PRO A 623 3.82 16.19 -7.96
C PRO A 623 2.68 16.55 -8.92
N PHE A 624 2.99 17.34 -9.95
CA PHE A 624 2.00 17.78 -10.93
C PHE A 624 2.35 17.33 -12.35
N TYR A 625 1.34 16.87 -13.09
CA TYR A 625 1.52 16.53 -14.50
C TYR A 625 1.78 17.78 -15.37
N LYS A 626 1.04 18.87 -15.12
CA LYS A 626 1.16 20.14 -15.86
C LYS A 626 2.42 20.94 -15.50
N LYS A 627 3.10 20.60 -14.40
CA LYS A 627 4.32 21.25 -13.94
C LYS A 627 5.25 20.23 -13.27
N GLN A 628 6.13 19.65 -14.09
CA GLN A 628 7.03 18.61 -13.63
C GLN A 628 8.12 19.15 -12.72
N ASP A 629 8.75 20.27 -13.08
CA ASP A 629 9.80 20.90 -12.27
C ASP A 629 9.25 22.03 -11.40
N VAL A 630 9.63 22.03 -10.12
CA VAL A 630 9.29 23.11 -9.17
C VAL A 630 10.57 23.63 -8.50
N THR A 631 10.60 24.94 -8.27
CA THR A 631 11.69 25.63 -7.55
C THR A 631 11.20 26.32 -6.27
N GLY A 632 9.92 26.12 -5.94
CA GLY A 632 9.15 26.83 -4.93
C GLY A 632 7.65 26.60 -5.21
N PHE A 633 6.78 27.43 -4.61
CA PHE A 633 5.34 27.38 -4.91
C PHE A 633 4.92 28.21 -6.13
N ASP A 634 5.82 29.01 -6.71
CA ASP A 634 5.50 29.85 -7.87
C ASP A 634 4.92 29.02 -9.00
N GLY A 635 3.74 29.39 -9.52
CA GLY A 635 3.09 28.83 -10.71
C GLY A 635 2.77 27.33 -10.61
N ILE A 636 2.48 26.80 -9.42
CA ILE A 636 1.91 25.46 -9.28
C ILE A 636 0.47 25.43 -9.82
N PRO A 637 -0.02 24.31 -10.38
CA PRO A 637 -1.32 24.30 -11.05
C PRO A 637 -2.50 24.57 -10.10
N GLY A 638 -3.30 25.60 -10.41
CA GLY A 638 -4.57 25.88 -9.74
C GLY A 638 -4.46 26.51 -8.35
N LEU A 639 -3.25 26.89 -7.93
CA LEU A 639 -3.02 27.56 -6.65
C LEU A 639 -1.87 28.56 -6.76
N LYS A 640 -2.17 29.82 -6.46
CA LYS A 640 -1.17 30.84 -6.19
C LYS A 640 -0.82 30.80 -4.70
N VAL A 641 0.47 30.83 -4.37
CA VAL A 641 0.96 30.86 -2.99
C VAL A 641 1.98 31.97 -2.82
N ASP A 642 1.66 32.96 -2.00
CA ASP A 642 2.55 34.04 -1.59
C ASP A 642 3.13 33.71 -0.20
N ILE A 643 4.45 33.77 -0.06
CA ILE A 643 5.14 33.45 1.20
C ILE A 643 5.70 34.72 1.82
N SER A 644 5.48 34.88 3.12
CA SER A 644 6.16 35.87 3.96
C SER A 644 6.56 35.29 5.31
N GLY A 645 7.22 36.10 6.15
CA GLY A 645 7.76 35.66 7.44
C GLY A 645 9.24 36.03 7.59
N ASN A 646 9.94 35.33 8.47
CA ASN A 646 11.35 35.58 8.78
C ASN A 646 12.30 34.43 8.40
N VAL A 647 11.83 33.50 7.58
CA VAL A 647 12.62 32.46 6.92
C VAL A 647 13.38 33.00 5.71
N ALA A 648 14.35 32.24 5.21
CA ALA A 648 15.02 32.54 3.96
C ALA A 648 14.01 32.64 2.80
N SER A 649 14.23 33.58 1.87
CA SER A 649 13.30 33.85 0.77
C SER A 649 13.20 32.73 -0.28
N LYS A 650 14.19 31.84 -0.35
CA LYS A 650 14.19 30.70 -1.27
C LYS A 650 14.31 29.38 -0.49
N PRO A 651 13.46 28.38 -0.77
CA PRO A 651 13.60 27.06 -0.19
C PRO A 651 14.77 26.31 -0.81
N ASN A 652 15.29 25.33 -0.07
CA ASN A 652 15.98 24.20 -0.69
C ASN A 652 14.92 23.23 -1.22
N VAL A 653 15.05 22.80 -2.48
CA VAL A 653 14.06 21.96 -3.15
C VAL A 653 14.66 20.61 -3.52
N THR A 654 14.02 19.54 -3.09
CA THR A 654 14.35 18.17 -3.50
C THR A 654 13.09 17.43 -3.93
N TYR A 655 13.26 16.31 -4.64
CA TYR A 655 12.16 15.45 -5.06
C TYR A 655 12.38 14.05 -4.49
N SER A 656 11.33 13.44 -3.96
CA SER A 656 11.38 12.06 -3.49
C SER A 656 11.56 11.13 -4.69
N SER A 657 12.65 10.36 -4.72
CA SER A 657 12.74 9.25 -5.67
C SER A 657 11.77 8.13 -5.26
N SER A 658 11.43 7.20 -6.15
CA SER A 658 10.41 6.17 -5.88
C SER A 658 10.75 5.17 -4.74
N ASP A 659 11.93 5.26 -4.10
CA ASP A 659 12.40 4.40 -3.00
C ASP A 659 12.30 5.20 -1.68
N GLU A 660 11.92 6.48 -1.77
CA GLU A 660 11.75 7.46 -0.69
C GLU A 660 10.31 8.01 -0.67
N THR A 661 9.34 7.26 -1.19
CA THR A 661 7.92 7.62 -1.11
C THR A 661 7.43 7.55 0.34
N ILE A 662 6.51 8.43 0.70
CA ILE A 662 5.76 8.31 1.95
C ILE A 662 4.40 7.67 1.62
N ASN A 663 4.19 6.43 2.07
CA ASN A 663 2.95 5.68 1.86
C ASN A 663 2.51 5.58 0.38
N ASP A 664 3.46 5.28 -0.51
CA ASP A 664 3.32 5.25 -1.98
C ASP A 664 3.10 6.62 -2.67
N PHE A 665 3.14 7.74 -1.92
CA PHE A 665 3.09 9.08 -2.49
C PHE A 665 4.51 9.62 -2.74
N MET A 666 4.78 9.97 -3.99
CA MET A 666 5.91 10.83 -4.34
C MET A 666 5.58 12.29 -3.99
N PHE A 667 6.61 13.08 -3.72
CA PHE A 667 6.48 14.47 -3.28
C PHE A 667 7.69 15.33 -3.66
N TRP A 668 7.43 16.61 -3.81
CA TRP A 668 8.43 17.66 -3.74
C TRP A 668 8.62 18.07 -2.28
N ASN A 669 9.87 18.28 -1.87
CA ASN A 669 10.23 18.71 -0.53
C ASN A 669 10.85 20.10 -0.60
N LEU A 670 10.16 21.07 0.00
CA LEU A 670 10.56 22.47 0.05
C LEU A 670 10.94 22.80 1.50
N THR A 671 12.23 23.02 1.74
CA THR A 671 12.75 23.32 3.07
C THR A 671 13.17 24.78 3.19
N TYR A 672 12.47 25.54 4.02
CA TYR A 672 12.77 26.93 4.38
C TYR A 672 13.58 26.96 5.68
N SER A 673 14.84 27.41 5.59
CA SER A 673 15.71 27.57 6.75
C SER A 673 15.65 28.99 7.30
N MET A 674 15.92 29.16 8.59
CA MET A 674 16.14 30.49 9.17
C MET A 674 17.46 31.10 8.69
N PRO A 675 17.57 32.44 8.61
CA PRO A 675 18.85 33.12 8.43
C PRO A 675 19.81 32.77 9.58
N ALA A 676 21.09 32.54 9.26
CA ALA A 676 22.08 32.01 10.21
C ALA A 676 22.22 32.82 11.51
N ASP A 677 22.07 34.14 11.44
CA ASP A 677 22.21 35.04 12.60
C ASP A 677 20.86 35.49 13.19
N SER A 678 19.75 34.87 12.78
CA SER A 678 18.42 35.25 13.29
C SER A 678 18.24 34.85 14.76
N ILE A 679 17.79 35.80 15.58
CA ILE A 679 17.33 35.56 16.95
C ILE A 679 15.81 35.63 17.08
N ALA A 680 15.11 35.86 15.97
CA ALA A 680 13.66 35.93 15.95
C ALA A 680 13.06 34.52 16.04
N LYS A 681 11.87 34.41 16.66
CA LYS A 681 11.11 33.16 16.66
C LYS A 681 10.78 32.76 15.21
N PRO A 682 11.10 31.52 14.77
CA PRO A 682 10.84 31.10 13.40
C PRO A 682 9.36 31.22 13.05
N ASN A 683 9.07 31.89 11.93
CA ASN A 683 7.72 32.16 11.45
C ASN A 683 7.67 32.12 9.91
N ILE A 684 6.63 31.48 9.39
CA ILE A 684 6.30 31.48 7.97
C ILE A 684 4.78 31.63 7.78
N LEU A 685 4.39 32.50 6.85
CA LEU A 685 3.01 32.73 6.43
C LEU A 685 2.88 32.32 4.96
N LEU A 686 1.89 31.49 4.66
CA LEU A 686 1.47 31.13 3.32
C LEU A 686 0.10 31.76 3.07
N GLU A 687 0.01 32.69 2.13
CA GLU A 687 -1.24 33.24 1.61
C GLU A 687 -1.55 32.53 0.29
N VAL A 688 -2.78 32.02 0.13
CA VAL A 688 -3.17 31.17 -1.00
C VAL A 688 -4.45 31.64 -1.66
N GLU A 689 -4.46 31.57 -2.99
CA GLU A 689 -5.58 31.95 -3.84
C GLU A 689 -5.75 30.91 -4.97
N LEU A 690 -6.98 30.47 -5.23
CA LEU A 690 -7.26 29.58 -6.37
C LEU A 690 -7.21 30.37 -7.68
N GLU A 691 -6.60 29.79 -8.72
CA GLU A 691 -6.49 30.39 -10.07
C GLU A 691 -7.66 30.05 -11.01
#